data_AF-A0A8H6VIV9-F1
#
_entry.id   AF-A0A8H6VIV9-F1
#
_cell.length_a   1.000
_cell.length_b   1.000
_cell.length_c   1.000
_cell.angle_alpha   90.00
_cell.angle_beta   90.00
_cell.angle_gamma   90.00
#
_symmetry.space_group_name_H-M   'P 1'
#
loop_
_entity.id
_entity.type
_entity.pdbx_description
1 polymer ?
#
loop_
_entity_poly.entity_id
_entity_poly.type
_entity_poly.pdbx_seq_one_letter_code
_entity_poly.pdbx_strand_id
1 'polypeptide(L)'
;MPGLRSSNRGTPRKRYTIDAFEGIEELASESGSSDEEIPDALDQDADDFEAGAEPSESDDDDAMSGIERELDNVSDKASNAGERDLDDSMSIASDPDTPAKKPGRKAKRLAIPEDQRLFTRGTPDNIHNRLTKKERRKYFFGTGEHDTDILMKARARWGAEICFPSRKANKSGAGGFSYSIAYEKAIAESQANWEWYKDDGGKKWFSQRQQISTMTEQDAQDYMPVDAPSERSFVMGAVNQQKLHTLKPREYLPLHEPFRKDPEPGQKWKEVRPAEYKSGFILNLGARVHCLDWAPHQPGSKQCLALTVLPTRPSDETPEAPAFAPHPQHLSSVQIWELSASATGHIDSIIPPKLSLVLSAEMGDIKVLKWCPVPTAGTTSLGLLAFLSYDGSIRVVDVTRSVGDSTSYRMIDAFAFESKPPDTVCTCMAWVDSHRLIAGCANGCVAVWDLAECMTKDNSNPRPSSYASVTTSYILAIATAWPSLPNMLMTTSAAGHTLLTDISRQFQDTSATAVAARVRVGHNTLAWLEHCKSALVVEDNLTLKAYPLRRWFSTIGLGKMRSSPTCIASSPCHPFVLLGSAGGEVFGNNPLRRIVDGGKIAMWQQDWFRHEWRRPSEQERKAAEQFGEKLQAADAIASDQQQAEDQAAVNKARFGNSGLARISEGFKAERISLDGKSSQNSKNGVLFKTIYEEKTAITALAWNPNLHVAGWAAAGMADGLLRIEDIAA
;
A
#
# COMPACT_ATOMS: atom_id res chain seq x y z
N MET A 1 -11.56 58.51 -46.76
CA MET A 1 -11.40 58.01 -48.13
C MET A 1 -9.93 58.13 -48.53
N PRO A 2 -9.22 57.07 -48.98
CA PRO A 2 -9.45 55.65 -48.80
C PRO A 2 -8.31 54.97 -48.00
N GLY A 3 -8.67 53.91 -47.28
CA GLY A 3 -7.74 52.98 -46.63
C GLY A 3 -7.60 51.69 -47.43
N LEU A 4 -6.47 51.02 -47.25
CA LEU A 4 -6.22 49.67 -47.72
C LEU A 4 -5.96 48.78 -46.50
N ARG A 5 -6.85 47.80 -46.30
CA ARG A 5 -6.66 46.63 -45.44
C ARG A 5 -5.98 45.54 -46.28
N SER A 6 -4.92 44.92 -45.74
CA SER A 6 -4.63 43.53 -46.05
C SER A 6 -4.39 42.78 -44.74
N SER A 7 -5.12 41.69 -44.57
CA SER A 7 -5.02 40.74 -43.47
C SER A 7 -4.29 39.52 -43.98
N ASN A 8 -3.19 39.12 -43.32
CA ASN A 8 -2.77 37.73 -43.28
C ASN A 8 -2.21 37.45 -41.88
N ARG A 9 -3.01 36.70 -41.10
CA ARG A 9 -2.68 36.18 -39.77
C ARG A 9 -1.62 35.10 -39.94
N GLY A 10 -0.42 35.35 -39.43
CA GLY A 10 0.64 34.35 -39.32
C GLY A 10 0.34 33.37 -38.17
N THR A 11 0.50 32.08 -38.45
CA THR A 11 0.52 30.99 -37.46
C THR A 11 1.62 31.22 -36.41
N PRO A 12 1.35 31.10 -35.10
CA PRO A 12 2.37 31.25 -34.07
C PRO A 12 3.29 30.02 -34.01
N ARG A 13 4.61 30.27 -34.06
CA ARG A 13 5.66 29.28 -33.84
C ARG A 13 5.75 28.91 -32.36
N LYS A 14 5.75 27.62 -32.05
CA LYS A 14 6.00 27.08 -30.70
C LYS A 14 7.46 27.35 -30.31
N ARG A 15 7.69 28.14 -29.26
CA ARG A 15 8.94 28.12 -28.47
C ARG A 15 8.70 27.22 -27.27
N TYR A 16 9.64 26.31 -26.99
CA TYR A 16 9.70 25.59 -25.72
C TYR A 16 10.41 26.49 -24.71
N THR A 17 9.73 26.80 -23.60
CA THR A 17 10.31 27.47 -22.43
C THR A 17 10.48 26.46 -21.30
N ILE A 18 11.51 26.67 -20.47
CA ILE A 18 11.97 25.76 -19.41
C ILE A 18 11.28 26.10 -18.06
N ASP A 19 10.35 27.05 -18.06
CA ASP A 19 9.62 27.50 -16.87
C ASP A 19 8.13 27.08 -16.96
N ALA A 20 7.65 26.37 -15.93
CA ALA A 20 6.30 25.83 -15.87
C ALA A 20 5.22 26.88 -15.56
N PHE A 21 5.60 28.13 -15.27
CA PHE A 21 4.68 29.19 -14.84
C PHE A 21 4.66 30.42 -15.74
N GLU A 22 5.41 30.43 -16.84
CA GLU A 22 5.39 31.51 -17.83
C GLU A 22 4.08 31.48 -18.64
N GLY A 23 3.14 32.38 -18.33
CA GLY A 23 1.87 32.55 -19.07
C GLY A 23 0.58 32.58 -18.24
N ILE A 24 0.66 32.52 -16.91
CA ILE A 24 -0.50 32.67 -16.02
C ILE A 24 -0.54 34.11 -15.49
N GLU A 25 -1.19 35.02 -16.22
CA GLU A 25 -1.30 36.44 -15.87
C GLU A 25 -2.01 36.69 -14.51
N GLU A 26 -2.72 35.69 -13.97
CA GLU A 26 -3.41 35.78 -12.66
C GLU A 26 -2.49 35.58 -11.44
N LEU A 27 -1.23 35.14 -11.62
CA LEU A 27 -0.26 34.96 -10.52
C LEU A 27 0.85 36.01 -10.48
N ALA A 28 0.86 36.95 -11.44
CA ALA A 28 1.90 37.97 -11.56
C ALA A 28 1.50 39.34 -10.95
N SER A 29 0.32 39.46 -10.36
CA SER A 29 -0.18 40.73 -9.81
C SER A 29 -0.84 40.60 -8.45
N GLU A 30 -0.08 40.31 -7.39
CA GLU A 30 -0.47 40.69 -6.02
C GLU A 30 0.75 41.21 -5.25
N SER A 31 1.08 42.48 -5.51
CA SER A 31 1.80 43.34 -4.59
C SER A 31 1.03 44.67 -4.48
N GLY A 32 0.16 44.77 -3.47
CA GLY A 32 -0.56 46.00 -3.16
C GLY A 32 -1.82 45.77 -2.34
N SER A 33 -1.80 46.28 -1.11
CA SER A 33 -2.90 46.31 -0.14
C SER A 33 -4.14 47.09 -0.61
N SER A 34 -5.34 46.65 -0.21
CA SER A 34 -6.33 47.47 0.50
C SER A 34 -7.61 46.69 0.85
N ASP A 35 -8.23 47.10 1.95
CA ASP A 35 -9.49 46.65 2.56
C ASP A 35 -10.68 46.53 1.58
N GLU A 36 -11.60 45.57 1.82
CA GLU A 36 -12.97 45.86 2.33
C GLU A 36 -13.89 44.62 2.39
N GLU A 37 -14.56 44.53 3.54
CA GLU A 37 -15.91 44.06 3.88
C GLU A 37 -16.43 42.65 3.50
N ILE A 38 -16.64 41.86 4.56
CA ILE A 38 -17.50 40.67 4.62
C ILE A 38 -18.89 41.12 5.10
N PRO A 39 -20.01 40.74 4.43
CA PRO A 39 -21.33 40.84 5.05
C PRO A 39 -21.67 39.55 5.81
N ASP A 40 -22.02 39.76 7.08
CA ASP A 40 -22.60 38.79 8.00
C ASP A 40 -24.08 38.49 7.72
N ALA A 41 -24.50 37.33 8.25
CA ALA A 41 -25.86 36.89 8.61
C ALA A 41 -26.74 36.25 7.52
N LEU A 42 -27.15 35.00 7.76
CA LEU A 42 -28.39 34.72 8.52
C LEU A 42 -28.49 33.24 8.89
N ASP A 43 -28.63 32.98 10.20
CA ASP A 43 -29.23 31.78 10.79
C ASP A 43 -30.70 31.65 10.35
N GLN A 44 -31.16 30.42 10.10
CA GLN A 44 -32.48 29.90 10.55
C GLN A 44 -32.65 28.40 10.23
N ASP A 45 -32.90 27.66 11.31
CA ASP A 45 -33.79 26.49 11.51
C ASP A 45 -33.61 25.23 10.62
N ALA A 46 -33.25 24.07 11.16
CA ALA A 46 -34.01 23.18 12.05
C ALA A 46 -35.21 22.49 11.37
N ASP A 47 -35.14 21.15 11.38
CA ASP A 47 -36.19 20.16 11.11
C ASP A 47 -36.84 20.15 9.71
N ASP A 48 -36.33 19.26 8.84
CA ASP A 48 -37.25 18.34 8.17
C ASP A 48 -36.62 16.98 7.86
N PHE A 49 -37.24 15.95 8.44
CA PHE A 49 -36.91 14.54 8.30
C PHE A 49 -37.79 13.97 7.19
N GLU A 50 -37.29 13.89 5.96
CA GLU A 50 -37.97 13.15 4.89
C GLU A 50 -37.33 11.77 4.70
N ALA A 51 -38.18 10.76 4.87
CA ALA A 51 -37.90 9.35 4.68
C ALA A 51 -37.40 9.09 3.25
N GLY A 52 -36.23 8.45 3.14
CA GLY A 52 -35.63 8.07 1.87
C GLY A 52 -36.56 7.19 1.05
N ALA A 53 -37.07 7.73 -0.05
CA ALA A 53 -37.60 6.97 -1.15
C ALA A 53 -36.47 6.14 -1.79
N GLU A 54 -36.73 4.85 -2.01
CA GLU A 54 -35.82 3.97 -2.75
C GLU A 54 -35.56 4.55 -4.15
N PRO A 55 -34.29 4.75 -4.56
CA PRO A 55 -34.02 5.05 -5.95
C PRO A 55 -34.10 3.76 -6.77
N SER A 56 -34.96 3.81 -7.79
CA SER A 56 -35.15 2.81 -8.83
C SER A 56 -33.82 2.36 -9.43
N GLU A 57 -33.62 1.04 -9.53
CA GLU A 57 -32.52 0.40 -10.24
C GLU A 57 -32.50 0.83 -11.72
N SER A 58 -31.57 1.73 -12.09
CA SER A 58 -31.29 2.05 -13.49
C SER A 58 -30.16 1.17 -14.02
N ASP A 59 -30.45 0.43 -15.09
CA ASP A 59 -29.63 -0.56 -15.82
C ASP A 59 -28.35 0.00 -16.51
N ASP A 60 -27.80 1.14 -16.06
CA ASP A 60 -26.70 1.86 -16.74
C ASP A 60 -25.30 1.66 -16.08
N ASP A 61 -25.14 0.66 -15.21
CA ASP A 61 -23.86 0.28 -14.55
C ASP A 61 -22.80 -0.35 -15.50
N ASP A 62 -23.10 -0.51 -16.80
CA ASP A 62 -22.41 -1.47 -17.69
C ASP A 62 -21.34 -0.87 -18.62
N ALA A 63 -20.84 0.35 -18.36
CA ALA A 63 -19.89 1.04 -19.23
C ALA A 63 -18.44 1.07 -18.71
N MET A 64 -17.92 0.08 -17.97
CA MET A 64 -16.50 0.11 -17.53
C MET A 64 -15.78 -1.24 -17.65
N SER A 65 -15.25 -1.50 -18.86
CA SER A 65 -13.99 -2.24 -19.03
C SER A 65 -13.10 -1.36 -19.90
N GLY A 66 -12.08 -0.74 -19.31
CA GLY A 66 -11.23 0.27 -19.94
C GLY A 66 -10.42 -0.25 -21.12
N ILE A 67 -11.03 -0.31 -22.29
CA ILE A 67 -10.36 -0.29 -23.59
C ILE A 67 -10.91 0.93 -24.32
N GLU A 68 -10.24 2.06 -24.18
CA GLU A 68 -10.31 3.10 -25.20
C GLU A 68 -9.35 2.68 -26.32
N ARG A 69 -9.89 2.35 -27.50
CA ARG A 69 -9.12 2.33 -28.75
C ARG A 69 -9.56 3.54 -29.56
N GLU A 70 -8.68 4.53 -29.66
CA GLU A 70 -8.64 5.42 -30.81
C GLU A 70 -8.27 4.56 -32.03
N LEU A 71 -9.21 4.41 -32.96
CA LEU A 71 -8.95 3.93 -34.30
C LEU A 71 -9.55 4.92 -35.27
N ASP A 72 -8.68 5.78 -35.80
CA ASP A 72 -8.89 6.49 -37.06
C ASP A 72 -9.11 5.46 -38.16
N ASN A 73 -10.37 5.25 -38.54
CA ASN A 73 -10.69 4.58 -39.79
C ASN A 73 -10.77 5.63 -40.88
N VAL A 74 -9.63 5.87 -41.54
CA VAL A 74 -9.61 6.41 -42.91
C VAL A 74 -10.21 5.32 -43.80
N SER A 75 -11.47 5.49 -44.18
CA SER A 75 -12.09 4.61 -45.16
C SER A 75 -11.66 5.01 -46.57
N ASP A 76 -10.77 4.23 -47.17
CA ASP A 76 -10.61 4.19 -48.62
C ASP A 76 -11.91 3.63 -49.23
N LYS A 77 -12.77 4.54 -49.69
CA LYS A 77 -13.78 4.25 -50.71
C LYS A 77 -13.66 5.26 -51.82
N ALA A 78 -12.99 4.84 -52.88
CA ALA A 78 -13.15 5.44 -54.20
C ALA A 78 -14.64 5.35 -54.59
N SER A 79 -15.30 6.51 -54.68
CA SER A 79 -16.59 6.63 -55.36
C SER A 79 -16.40 7.52 -56.58
N ASN A 80 -16.47 6.90 -57.75
CA ASN A 80 -16.63 7.58 -59.03
C ASN A 80 -18.12 7.54 -59.37
N ALA A 81 -18.75 8.72 -59.39
CA ALA A 81 -20.10 9.09 -59.88
C ALA A 81 -20.63 10.17 -58.91
N GLY A 82 -21.02 11.37 -59.28
CA GLY A 82 -21.28 12.00 -60.56
C GLY A 82 -22.16 13.22 -60.22
N GLU A 83 -21.76 14.40 -60.68
CA GLU A 83 -22.61 15.56 -61.01
C GLU A 83 -23.94 15.78 -60.25
N ARG A 84 -24.02 16.82 -59.41
CA ARG A 84 -24.64 18.14 -59.72
C ARG A 84 -25.13 18.90 -58.48
N ASP A 85 -24.81 20.19 -58.54
CA ASP A 85 -25.54 21.38 -58.12
C ASP A 85 -26.02 21.52 -56.66
N LEU A 86 -25.27 22.41 -56.00
CA LEU A 86 -25.65 23.22 -54.86
C LEU A 86 -26.84 24.10 -55.22
N ASP A 87 -27.78 24.25 -54.29
CA ASP A 87 -28.58 25.47 -54.21
C ASP A 87 -28.64 25.93 -52.76
N ASP A 88 -28.13 27.15 -52.54
CA ASP A 88 -28.10 27.87 -51.28
C ASP A 88 -29.45 28.52 -51.03
N SER A 89 -30.00 28.41 -49.82
CA SER A 89 -30.96 29.39 -49.28
C SER A 89 -30.98 29.35 -47.76
N MET A 90 -30.46 30.41 -47.16
CA MET A 90 -30.54 30.72 -45.73
C MET A 90 -31.99 31.01 -45.30
N SER A 91 -32.36 30.62 -44.08
CA SER A 91 -33.32 31.37 -43.26
C SER A 91 -33.17 31.01 -41.78
N ILE A 92 -33.09 32.04 -40.95
CA ILE A 92 -33.04 31.99 -39.48
C ILE A 92 -34.49 32.02 -38.99
N ALA A 93 -34.90 31.06 -38.16
CA ALA A 93 -36.13 31.15 -37.38
C ALA A 93 -36.05 30.24 -36.14
N SER A 94 -36.50 30.83 -35.03
CA SER A 94 -36.56 30.34 -33.67
C SER A 94 -37.45 29.09 -33.49
N ASP A 95 -37.17 28.35 -32.41
CA ASP A 95 -37.81 27.09 -31.98
C ASP A 95 -39.35 27.04 -32.06
N PRO A 96 -39.88 25.83 -32.34
CA PRO A 96 -41.03 25.35 -31.60
C PRO A 96 -40.76 23.98 -30.94
N ASP A 97 -41.34 23.83 -29.74
CA ASP A 97 -41.39 22.62 -28.91
C ASP A 97 -41.48 21.30 -29.70
N THR A 98 -40.58 20.36 -29.39
CA THR A 98 -40.69 18.96 -29.86
C THR A 98 -40.91 17.98 -28.70
N PRO A 99 -41.81 16.98 -28.87
CA PRO A 99 -42.41 16.22 -27.79
C PRO A 99 -41.46 15.15 -27.20
N ALA A 100 -41.72 14.78 -25.95
CA ALA A 100 -40.99 13.78 -25.19
C ALA A 100 -40.68 12.49 -25.99
N LYS A 101 -39.39 12.23 -26.22
CA LYS A 101 -38.90 10.99 -26.84
C LYS A 101 -39.16 9.81 -25.90
N LYS A 102 -39.99 8.85 -26.31
CA LYS A 102 -40.05 7.53 -25.67
C LYS A 102 -38.69 6.82 -25.78
N PRO A 103 -38.20 6.15 -24.73
CA PRO A 103 -36.92 5.43 -24.80
C PRO A 103 -37.04 4.26 -25.78
N GLY A 104 -36.28 4.33 -26.87
CA GLY A 104 -36.17 3.23 -27.83
C GLY A 104 -35.50 2.02 -27.18
N ARG A 105 -36.14 0.84 -27.23
CA ARG A 105 -35.49 -0.44 -26.88
C ARG A 105 -34.29 -0.63 -27.80
N LYS A 106 -33.07 -0.51 -27.27
CA LYS A 106 -31.83 -0.85 -27.99
C LYS A 106 -31.94 -2.31 -28.47
N ALA A 107 -31.75 -2.54 -29.76
CA ALA A 107 -31.76 -3.88 -30.35
C ALA A 107 -30.68 -4.74 -29.67
N LYS A 108 -31.04 -5.97 -29.26
CA LYS A 108 -30.07 -6.94 -28.74
C LYS A 108 -29.04 -7.23 -29.83
N ARG A 109 -27.78 -6.84 -29.60
CA ARG A 109 -26.65 -7.19 -30.47
C ARG A 109 -26.56 -8.72 -30.54
N LEU A 110 -26.61 -9.28 -31.75
CA LEU A 110 -26.52 -10.73 -31.97
C LEU A 110 -25.16 -11.25 -31.45
N ALA A 111 -25.19 -12.38 -30.74
CA ALA A 111 -23.97 -13.02 -30.26
C ALA A 111 -23.12 -13.48 -31.45
N ILE A 112 -21.82 -13.20 -31.41
CA ILE A 112 -20.88 -13.63 -32.46
C ILE A 112 -20.79 -15.16 -32.42
N PRO A 113 -21.03 -15.86 -33.56
CA PRO A 113 -20.86 -17.30 -33.70
C PRO A 113 -19.47 -17.78 -33.24
N GLU A 114 -19.36 -18.98 -32.67
CA GLU A 114 -18.11 -19.47 -32.06
C GLU A 114 -16.95 -19.57 -33.06
N ASP A 115 -17.26 -19.87 -34.32
CA ASP A 115 -16.34 -19.95 -35.47
C ASP A 115 -15.78 -18.59 -35.91
N GLN A 116 -16.42 -17.48 -35.50
CA GLN A 116 -16.02 -16.11 -35.86
C GLN A 116 -15.40 -15.35 -34.68
N ARG A 117 -15.17 -16.02 -33.54
CA ARG A 117 -14.51 -15.40 -32.39
C ARG A 117 -13.02 -15.25 -32.66
N LEU A 118 -12.56 -14.01 -32.67
CA LEU A 118 -11.13 -13.71 -32.64
C LEU A 118 -10.57 -14.09 -31.27
N PHE A 119 -9.36 -14.67 -31.24
CA PHE A 119 -8.66 -15.06 -30.02
C PHE A 119 -7.34 -14.29 -29.91
N THR A 120 -7.14 -13.63 -28.78
CA THR A 120 -5.84 -13.09 -28.38
C THR A 120 -5.25 -14.00 -27.31
N ARG A 121 -4.08 -14.58 -27.60
CA ARG A 121 -3.32 -15.46 -26.69
C ARG A 121 -4.17 -16.62 -26.12
N GLY A 122 -5.01 -17.22 -26.96
CA GLY A 122 -5.87 -18.36 -26.57
C GLY A 122 -7.15 -17.98 -25.81
N THR A 123 -7.45 -16.68 -25.65
CA THR A 123 -8.72 -16.19 -25.06
C THR A 123 -9.48 -15.31 -26.05
N PRO A 124 -10.82 -15.39 -26.12
CA PRO A 124 -11.56 -14.60 -27.10
C PRO A 124 -11.43 -13.09 -26.87
N ASP A 125 -11.16 -12.34 -27.94
CA ASP A 125 -10.85 -10.91 -27.94
C ASP A 125 -12.11 -10.05 -27.75
N ASN A 126 -13.27 -10.53 -28.23
CA ASN A 126 -14.56 -9.82 -28.22
C ASN A 126 -15.42 -10.08 -26.98
N ILE A 127 -14.83 -10.50 -25.86
CA ILE A 127 -15.57 -10.72 -24.62
C ILE A 127 -15.80 -9.39 -23.90
N HIS A 128 -16.75 -8.61 -24.42
CA HIS A 128 -17.22 -7.39 -23.77
C HIS A 128 -18.37 -7.68 -22.80
N ASN A 129 -18.15 -7.27 -21.55
CA ASN A 129 -19.09 -6.96 -20.46
C ASN A 129 -20.15 -7.97 -20.00
N ARG A 130 -20.38 -9.11 -20.67
CA ARG A 130 -21.40 -10.09 -20.25
C ARG A 130 -20.91 -11.54 -20.28
N LEU A 131 -19.80 -11.80 -19.60
CA LEU A 131 -19.40 -13.18 -19.28
C LEU A 131 -20.40 -13.79 -18.30
N THR A 132 -20.88 -14.98 -18.60
CA THR A 132 -21.49 -15.80 -17.55
C THR A 132 -20.45 -16.11 -16.47
N LYS A 133 -20.88 -16.36 -15.24
CA LYS A 133 -19.96 -16.76 -14.15
C LYS A 133 -19.10 -17.97 -14.51
N LYS A 134 -19.67 -18.90 -15.29
CA LYS A 134 -18.97 -20.11 -15.77
C LYS A 134 -17.86 -19.76 -16.76
N GLU A 135 -18.14 -18.95 -17.77
CA GLU A 135 -17.15 -18.51 -18.74
C GLU A 135 -16.06 -17.65 -18.11
N ARG A 136 -16.42 -16.76 -17.19
CA ARG A 136 -15.44 -15.95 -16.44
C ARG A 136 -14.44 -16.85 -15.74
N ARG A 137 -14.92 -17.86 -15.01
CA ARG A 137 -14.03 -18.81 -14.33
C ARG A 137 -13.12 -19.55 -15.30
N LYS A 138 -13.69 -20.03 -16.41
CA LYS A 138 -12.95 -20.72 -17.49
C LYS A 138 -11.80 -19.87 -18.02
N TYR A 139 -12.04 -18.60 -18.34
CA TYR A 139 -11.01 -17.75 -18.96
C TYR A 139 -10.02 -17.15 -17.95
N PHE A 140 -10.44 -16.87 -16.71
CA PHE A 140 -9.59 -16.17 -15.74
C PHE A 140 -8.75 -17.14 -14.91
N PHE A 141 -9.26 -18.34 -14.63
CA PHE A 141 -8.60 -19.32 -13.76
C PHE A 141 -8.30 -20.64 -14.47
N GLY A 142 -8.90 -20.88 -15.65
CA GLY A 142 -8.62 -22.05 -16.49
C GLY A 142 -9.74 -23.09 -16.47
N THR A 143 -9.54 -24.18 -17.22
CA THR A 143 -10.46 -25.32 -17.29
C THR A 143 -10.13 -26.46 -16.33
N GLY A 144 -9.02 -26.36 -15.59
CA GLY A 144 -8.61 -27.38 -14.65
C GLY A 144 -9.67 -27.57 -13.55
N GLU A 145 -10.12 -28.80 -13.36
CA GLU A 145 -11.09 -29.12 -12.30
C GLU A 145 -10.51 -28.81 -10.92
N HIS A 146 -9.23 -29.13 -10.71
CA HIS A 146 -8.51 -28.86 -9.47
C HIS A 146 -8.41 -27.34 -9.17
N ASP A 147 -7.97 -26.53 -10.13
CA ASP A 147 -7.88 -25.07 -9.99
C ASP A 147 -9.25 -24.45 -9.68
N THR A 148 -10.29 -24.96 -10.34
CA THR A 148 -11.68 -24.50 -10.13
C THR A 148 -12.18 -24.88 -8.75
N ASP A 149 -11.90 -26.09 -8.27
CA ASP A 149 -12.28 -26.56 -6.94
C ASP A 149 -11.61 -25.74 -5.83
N ILE A 150 -10.30 -25.46 -5.93
CA ILE A 150 -9.58 -24.60 -4.99
C ILE A 150 -10.25 -23.22 -4.90
N LEU A 151 -10.53 -22.61 -6.05
CA LEU A 151 -11.17 -21.31 -6.12
C LEU A 151 -12.57 -21.32 -5.51
N MET A 152 -13.35 -22.37 -5.79
CA MET A 152 -14.71 -22.50 -5.27
C MET A 152 -14.73 -22.76 -3.76
N LYS A 153 -13.75 -23.51 -3.22
CA LYS A 153 -13.54 -23.66 -1.77
C LYS A 153 -13.21 -22.32 -1.11
N ALA A 154 -12.27 -21.55 -1.67
CA ALA A 154 -11.96 -20.21 -1.17
C ALA A 154 -13.20 -19.31 -1.22
N ARG A 155 -13.93 -19.32 -2.33
CA ARG A 155 -15.17 -18.56 -2.50
C ARG A 155 -16.25 -18.97 -1.48
N ALA A 156 -16.43 -20.27 -1.23
CA ALA A 156 -17.40 -20.77 -0.26
C ALA A 156 -17.02 -20.37 1.17
N ARG A 157 -15.72 -20.36 1.49
CA ARG A 157 -15.22 -20.00 2.80
C ARG A 157 -15.35 -18.51 3.08
N TRP A 158 -14.76 -17.65 2.26
CA TRP A 158 -14.63 -16.22 2.57
C TRP A 158 -15.55 -15.32 1.74
N GLY A 159 -16.24 -15.84 0.72
CA GLY A 159 -16.99 -15.00 -0.21
C GLY A 159 -18.21 -14.29 0.38
N ALA A 160 -18.67 -14.68 1.57
CA ALA A 160 -19.77 -14.02 2.28
C ALA A 160 -19.29 -12.85 3.16
N GLU A 161 -18.02 -12.83 3.53
CA GLU A 161 -17.42 -11.78 4.36
C GLU A 161 -17.05 -10.58 3.51
N ILE A 162 -17.25 -9.38 4.06
CA ILE A 162 -17.30 -8.16 3.25
C ILE A 162 -15.94 -7.43 3.23
N CYS A 163 -15.40 -7.04 4.38
CA CYS A 163 -14.19 -6.20 4.46
C CYS A 163 -13.05 -6.78 5.31
N PHE A 164 -13.36 -7.54 6.36
CA PHE A 164 -12.38 -8.12 7.28
C PHE A 164 -12.66 -9.60 7.53
N PRO A 165 -11.63 -10.41 7.83
CA PRO A 165 -11.79 -11.83 8.10
C PRO A 165 -12.48 -12.06 9.44
N SER A 166 -13.26 -13.12 9.57
CA SER A 166 -13.60 -13.66 10.89
C SER A 166 -12.49 -14.54 11.42
N ARG A 167 -12.36 -14.59 12.75
CA ARG A 167 -11.37 -15.43 13.43
C ARG A 167 -11.70 -16.92 13.34
N LYS A 168 -12.98 -17.27 13.49
CA LYS A 168 -13.45 -18.67 13.52
C LYS A 168 -14.41 -18.93 12.38
N ALA A 169 -14.28 -20.10 11.78
CA ALA A 169 -15.27 -20.58 10.82
C ALA A 169 -16.61 -20.80 11.53
N ASN A 170 -17.70 -20.44 10.87
CA ASN A 170 -19.04 -20.71 11.32
C ASN A 170 -19.40 -22.21 11.18
N LYS A 171 -20.61 -22.61 11.58
CA LYS A 171 -21.07 -24.02 11.50
C LYS A 171 -21.07 -24.59 10.08
N SER A 172 -21.15 -23.75 9.04
CA SER A 172 -21.09 -24.18 7.64
C SER A 172 -19.66 -24.19 7.07
N GLY A 173 -18.64 -23.91 7.90
CA GLY A 173 -17.24 -23.83 7.46
C GLY A 173 -16.86 -22.55 6.73
N ALA A 174 -17.73 -21.52 6.73
CA ALA A 174 -17.43 -20.21 6.16
C ALA A 174 -16.76 -19.30 7.19
N GLY A 175 -15.83 -18.47 6.74
CA GLY A 175 -14.97 -17.65 7.57
C GLY A 175 -13.78 -18.40 8.17
N GLY A 176 -13.14 -17.78 9.15
CA GLY A 176 -11.95 -18.27 9.81
C GLY A 176 -10.69 -18.18 8.96
N PHE A 177 -9.55 -18.46 9.60
CA PHE A 177 -8.26 -18.50 8.93
C PHE A 177 -7.98 -19.87 8.30
N SER A 178 -7.34 -19.88 7.14
CA SER A 178 -6.87 -21.09 6.47
C SER A 178 -5.80 -20.75 5.47
N TYR A 179 -4.73 -21.54 5.45
CA TYR A 179 -3.80 -21.48 4.35
C TYR A 179 -4.47 -21.89 3.03
N SER A 180 -3.97 -21.34 1.93
CA SER A 180 -4.28 -21.87 0.61
C SER A 180 -3.67 -23.27 0.45
N ILE A 181 -4.28 -24.11 -0.37
CA ILE A 181 -3.79 -25.48 -0.63
C ILE A 181 -2.34 -25.48 -1.15
N ALA A 182 -1.97 -24.49 -1.96
CA ALA A 182 -0.60 -24.35 -2.44
C ALA A 182 0.38 -23.97 -1.32
N TYR A 183 -0.07 -23.19 -0.33
CA TYR A 183 0.73 -22.85 0.85
C TYR A 183 0.88 -24.07 1.77
N GLU A 184 -0.18 -24.85 1.99
CA GLU A 184 -0.11 -26.11 2.73
C GLU A 184 0.87 -27.09 2.07
N LYS A 185 0.85 -27.18 0.73
CA LYS A 185 1.83 -27.94 -0.03
C LYS A 185 3.25 -27.41 0.18
N ALA A 186 3.46 -26.09 0.14
CA ALA A 186 4.76 -25.49 0.42
C ALA A 186 5.24 -25.75 1.86
N ILE A 187 4.33 -25.84 2.84
CA ILE A 187 4.64 -26.30 4.20
C ILE A 187 5.09 -27.76 4.20
N ALA A 188 4.36 -28.65 3.51
CA ALA A 188 4.73 -30.06 3.43
C ALA A 188 6.08 -30.28 2.73
N GLU A 189 6.39 -29.50 1.70
CA GLU A 189 7.63 -29.55 0.93
C GLU A 189 8.76 -28.70 1.55
N SER A 190 8.51 -28.04 2.68
CA SER A 190 9.46 -27.12 3.30
C SER A 190 10.78 -27.78 3.69
N GLN A 191 10.74 -29.02 4.18
CA GLN A 191 11.96 -29.74 4.56
C GLN A 191 12.91 -29.88 3.38
N ALA A 192 12.39 -30.35 2.24
CA ALA A 192 13.14 -30.45 0.99
C ALA A 192 13.64 -29.08 0.51
N ASN A 193 12.79 -28.05 0.61
CA ASN A 193 13.17 -26.70 0.19
C ASN A 193 14.33 -26.12 1.02
N TRP A 194 14.50 -26.53 2.28
CA TRP A 194 15.55 -26.07 3.19
C TRP A 194 16.76 -27.03 3.31
N GLU A 195 16.81 -28.12 2.51
CA GLU A 195 17.94 -29.07 2.49
C GLU A 195 19.27 -28.35 2.23
N TRP A 196 19.30 -27.40 1.29
CA TRP A 196 20.50 -26.62 0.96
C TRP A 196 21.10 -25.90 2.18
N TYR A 197 20.23 -25.40 3.06
CA TYR A 197 20.63 -24.64 4.23
C TYR A 197 21.02 -25.56 5.38
N LYS A 198 20.28 -26.66 5.61
CA LYS A 198 20.53 -27.56 6.75
C LYS A 198 21.63 -28.57 6.47
N ASP A 199 21.60 -29.21 5.32
CA ASP A 199 22.36 -30.42 5.02
C ASP A 199 23.51 -30.12 4.04
N ASP A 200 23.31 -29.26 3.03
CA ASP A 200 24.35 -28.91 2.04
C ASP A 200 25.30 -27.80 2.51
N GLY A 201 25.31 -27.51 3.82
CA GLY A 201 26.27 -26.60 4.44
C GLY A 201 25.89 -25.11 4.42
N GLY A 202 24.68 -24.72 3.99
CA GLY A 202 24.28 -23.31 3.97
C GLY A 202 24.31 -22.65 5.33
N LYS A 203 23.91 -23.35 6.40
CA LYS A 203 24.02 -22.85 7.78
C LYS A 203 25.47 -22.59 8.18
N LYS A 204 26.40 -23.45 7.75
CA LYS A 204 27.84 -23.25 8.00
C LYS A 204 28.34 -22.04 7.21
N TRP A 205 27.91 -21.89 5.96
CA TRP A 205 28.25 -20.73 5.13
C TRP A 205 27.76 -19.41 5.74
N PHE A 206 26.51 -19.34 6.17
CA PHE A 206 25.99 -18.19 6.93
C PHE A 206 26.78 -17.96 8.21
N SER A 207 27.04 -19.00 9.00
CA SER A 207 27.79 -18.86 10.27
C SER A 207 29.25 -18.44 10.08
N GLN A 208 29.87 -18.76 8.94
CA GLN A 208 31.26 -18.40 8.63
C GLN A 208 31.39 -16.96 8.11
N ARG A 209 30.46 -16.52 7.26
CA ARG A 209 30.50 -15.20 6.62
C ARG A 209 29.81 -14.11 7.43
N GLN A 210 28.74 -14.45 8.14
CA GLN A 210 27.99 -13.52 8.97
C GLN A 210 28.75 -13.25 10.27
N GLN A 211 29.43 -12.10 10.33
CA GLN A 211 30.11 -11.65 11.54
C GLN A 211 29.17 -10.71 12.30
N ILE A 212 28.78 -11.13 13.50
CA ILE A 212 27.91 -10.35 14.36
C ILE A 212 28.58 -10.17 15.72
N SER A 213 28.90 -8.94 16.06
CA SER A 213 29.41 -8.54 17.37
C SER A 213 28.25 -8.08 18.28
N THR A 214 28.44 -8.23 19.59
CA THR A 214 27.48 -7.71 20.57
C THR A 214 27.79 -6.25 20.85
N MET A 215 26.76 -5.43 20.93
CA MET A 215 26.89 -3.98 21.12
C MET A 215 26.18 -3.54 22.42
N THR A 216 26.61 -2.42 23.00
CA THR A 216 25.90 -1.82 24.13
C THR A 216 24.68 -1.04 23.64
N GLU A 217 23.72 -0.76 24.53
CA GLU A 217 22.57 0.07 24.18
C GLU A 217 22.97 1.50 23.79
N GLN A 218 24.04 2.04 24.40
CA GLN A 218 24.51 3.40 24.14
C GLN A 218 25.04 3.53 22.71
N ASP A 219 25.90 2.60 22.29
CA ASP A 219 26.45 2.59 20.93
C ASP A 219 25.34 2.30 19.89
N ALA A 220 24.33 1.50 20.25
CA ALA A 220 23.21 1.20 19.37
C ALA A 220 22.33 2.41 19.07
N GLN A 221 22.34 3.43 19.92
CA GLN A 221 21.48 4.60 19.80
C GLN A 221 21.80 5.41 18.54
N ASP A 222 23.07 5.43 18.12
CA ASP A 222 23.50 6.12 16.89
C ASP A 222 22.94 5.46 15.62
N TYR A 223 22.63 4.16 15.69
CA TYR A 223 22.01 3.39 14.60
C TYR A 223 20.49 3.39 14.63
N MET A 224 19.88 3.92 15.69
CA MET A 224 18.44 4.03 15.87
C MET A 224 18.04 5.51 15.76
N PRO A 225 17.97 6.05 14.53
CA PRO A 225 17.79 7.47 14.36
C PRO A 225 16.37 7.88 14.78
N VAL A 226 16.28 9.04 15.42
CA VAL A 226 15.04 9.59 15.96
C VAL A 226 14.89 11.01 15.43
N ASP A 227 13.75 11.32 14.84
CA ASP A 227 13.49 12.66 14.33
C ASP A 227 13.23 13.61 15.49
N ALA A 228 13.80 14.80 15.44
CA ALA A 228 13.50 15.87 16.40
C ALA A 228 12.21 16.62 16.00
N PRO A 229 11.31 16.91 16.95
CA PRO A 229 11.29 16.38 18.31
C PRO A 229 10.93 14.89 18.34
N SER A 230 11.42 14.16 19.32
CA SER A 230 11.27 12.70 19.41
C SER A 230 9.91 12.24 19.96
N GLU A 231 9.25 13.09 20.74
CA GLU A 231 7.94 12.82 21.29
C GLU A 231 6.84 12.97 20.24
N ARG A 232 5.80 12.13 20.35
CA ARG A 232 4.63 12.16 19.48
C ARG A 232 3.38 12.35 20.31
N SER A 233 2.68 13.45 20.04
CA SER A 233 1.39 13.75 20.67
C SER A 233 0.26 13.44 19.71
N PHE A 234 -0.73 12.67 20.16
CA PHE A 234 -1.89 12.30 19.36
C PHE A 234 -3.16 12.25 20.20
N VAL A 235 -4.29 12.47 19.53
CA VAL A 235 -5.62 12.38 20.11
C VAL A 235 -6.31 11.10 19.63
N MET A 236 -6.86 10.34 20.56
CA MET A 236 -7.55 9.08 20.29
C MET A 236 -8.61 8.81 21.35
N GLY A 237 -9.67 8.09 20.99
CA GLY A 237 -10.71 7.68 21.94
C GLY A 237 -12.10 7.64 21.30
N ALA A 238 -13.13 7.52 22.14
CA ALA A 238 -14.51 7.58 21.67
C ALA A 238 -14.83 8.98 21.12
N VAL A 239 -15.75 9.08 20.17
CA VAL A 239 -16.10 10.35 19.49
C VAL A 239 -16.40 11.48 20.48
N ASN A 240 -17.06 11.18 21.60
CA ASN A 240 -17.45 12.16 22.61
C ASN A 240 -16.44 12.30 23.77
N GLN A 241 -15.39 11.49 23.79
CA GLN A 241 -14.40 11.38 24.87
C GLN A 241 -13.02 11.09 24.28
N GLN A 242 -12.56 11.96 23.38
CA GLN A 242 -11.21 11.87 22.84
C GLN A 242 -10.19 12.32 23.89
N LYS A 243 -9.11 11.55 24.05
CA LYS A 243 -8.06 11.78 25.03
C LYS A 243 -6.75 12.11 24.33
N LEU A 244 -5.99 13.02 24.91
CA LEU A 244 -4.65 13.36 24.45
C LEU A 244 -3.64 12.39 25.06
N HIS A 245 -2.79 11.82 24.23
CA HIS A 245 -1.68 10.97 24.62
C HIS A 245 -0.38 11.52 24.05
N THR A 246 0.71 11.38 24.81
CA THR A 246 2.07 11.69 24.34
C THR A 246 2.93 10.48 24.62
N LEU A 247 3.64 9.99 23.59
CA LEU A 247 4.57 8.88 23.70
C LEU A 247 5.97 9.33 23.36
N LYS A 248 6.95 8.95 24.18
CA LYS A 248 8.38 9.04 23.85
C LYS A 248 8.77 7.88 22.93
N PRO A 249 9.93 7.95 22.24
CA PRO A 249 10.39 6.83 21.44
C PRO A 249 10.48 5.54 22.27
N ARG A 250 10.00 4.44 21.67
CA ARG A 250 9.89 3.09 22.24
C ARG A 250 8.83 2.92 23.33
N GLU A 251 8.09 3.98 23.68
CA GLU A 251 6.89 3.84 24.51
C GLU A 251 5.72 3.32 23.69
N TYR A 252 4.78 2.69 24.38
CA TYR A 252 3.59 2.09 23.80
C TYR A 252 2.34 2.47 24.60
N LEU A 253 1.19 2.37 23.95
CA LEU A 253 -0.13 2.56 24.52
C LEU A 253 -1.04 1.41 24.08
N PRO A 254 -1.63 0.63 25.01
CA PRO A 254 -2.65 -0.35 24.67
C PRO A 254 -3.87 0.29 24.00
N LEU A 255 -4.33 -0.27 22.89
CA LEU A 255 -5.40 0.33 22.06
C LEU A 255 -6.74 0.45 22.77
N HIS A 256 -7.02 -0.37 23.78
CA HIS A 256 -8.25 -0.30 24.55
C HIS A 256 -8.30 0.90 25.52
N GLU A 257 -7.14 1.42 25.94
CA GLU A 257 -7.02 2.43 26.98
C GLU A 257 -7.67 3.78 26.62
N PRO A 258 -7.44 4.37 25.43
CA PRO A 258 -8.09 5.62 25.01
C PRO A 258 -9.62 5.56 25.00
N PHE A 259 -10.19 4.36 24.90
CA PHE A 259 -11.64 4.18 24.86
C PHE A 259 -12.26 3.95 26.24
N ARG A 260 -11.48 3.83 27.32
CA ARG A 260 -12.03 3.68 28.67
C ARG A 260 -12.78 4.96 29.06
N LYS A 261 -14.05 4.81 29.44
CA LYS A 261 -14.89 5.92 29.91
C LYS A 261 -14.42 6.34 31.29
N ASP A 262 -14.33 7.64 31.51
CA ASP A 262 -14.12 8.18 32.86
C ASP A 262 -15.44 8.05 33.64
N PRO A 263 -15.41 7.59 34.91
CA PRO A 263 -16.61 7.46 35.73
C PRO A 263 -17.19 8.84 36.04
N GLU A 264 -18.51 8.97 36.05
CA GLU A 264 -19.17 10.15 36.61
C GLU A 264 -18.86 10.26 38.11
N PRO A 265 -18.77 11.49 38.67
CA PRO A 265 -18.47 11.70 40.08
C PRO A 265 -19.43 10.88 40.99
N GLY A 266 -18.87 9.95 41.78
CA GLY A 266 -19.63 9.12 42.72
C GLY A 266 -20.06 7.74 42.21
N GLN A 267 -19.81 7.39 40.94
CA GLN A 267 -20.17 6.08 40.37
C GLN A 267 -18.95 5.14 40.31
N LYS A 268 -19.06 3.93 40.90
CA LYS A 268 -18.06 2.88 40.70
C LYS A 268 -18.26 2.23 39.33
N TRP A 269 -17.25 2.29 38.49
CA TRP A 269 -17.30 1.71 37.15
C TRP A 269 -17.25 0.18 37.19
N LYS A 270 -18.03 -0.47 36.30
CA LYS A 270 -17.89 -1.89 35.97
C LYS A 270 -17.55 -1.97 34.48
N GLU A 271 -16.42 -2.59 34.14
CA GLU A 271 -16.04 -2.81 32.76
C GLU A 271 -17.08 -3.71 32.08
N VAL A 272 -17.88 -3.14 31.18
CA VAL A 272 -18.88 -3.89 30.39
C VAL A 272 -18.27 -4.39 29.07
N ARG A 273 -17.00 -4.07 28.80
CA ARG A 273 -16.36 -4.48 27.54
C ARG A 273 -15.68 -5.84 27.68
N PRO A 274 -15.67 -6.65 26.61
CA PRO A 274 -14.85 -7.84 26.56
C PRO A 274 -13.38 -7.48 26.81
N ALA A 275 -12.64 -8.35 27.49
CA ALA A 275 -11.19 -8.20 27.69
C ALA A 275 -10.43 -8.11 26.35
N GLU A 276 -11.01 -8.63 25.28
CA GLU A 276 -10.45 -8.72 23.92
C GLU A 276 -10.86 -7.50 23.05
N TYR A 277 -11.59 -6.52 23.60
CA TYR A 277 -11.95 -5.32 22.85
C TYR A 277 -10.71 -4.51 22.50
N LYS A 278 -10.42 -4.36 21.19
CA LYS A 278 -9.25 -3.64 20.67
C LYS A 278 -7.94 -4.14 21.24
N SER A 279 -7.71 -5.45 21.13
CA SER A 279 -6.43 -6.05 21.49
C SER A 279 -5.34 -5.58 20.53
N GLY A 280 -4.37 -4.82 21.05
CA GLY A 280 -3.26 -4.28 20.28
C GLY A 280 -2.60 -3.07 20.94
N PHE A 281 -1.65 -2.47 20.24
CA PHE A 281 -0.81 -1.40 20.75
C PHE A 281 -0.56 -0.31 19.69
N ILE A 282 -0.40 0.93 20.16
CA ILE A 282 0.27 1.99 19.41
C ILE A 282 1.66 2.18 20.01
N LEU A 283 2.69 2.29 19.17
CA LEU A 283 4.06 2.51 19.57
C LEU A 283 4.61 3.75 18.89
N ASN A 284 5.47 4.51 19.56
CA ASN A 284 6.26 5.56 18.92
C ASN A 284 7.65 5.00 18.58
N LEU A 285 8.01 4.94 17.30
CA LEU A 285 9.33 4.47 16.86
C LEU A 285 10.36 5.60 16.69
N GLY A 286 9.95 6.85 16.86
CA GLY A 286 10.81 8.04 16.85
C GLY A 286 11.01 8.70 15.48
N ALA A 287 10.94 7.94 14.39
CA ALA A 287 11.06 8.42 13.01
C ALA A 287 10.08 7.70 12.10
N ARG A 288 9.93 8.18 10.85
CA ARG A 288 8.99 7.62 9.87
C ARG A 288 9.13 6.10 9.76
N VAL A 289 8.06 5.36 10.01
CA VAL A 289 8.08 3.91 9.81
C VAL A 289 8.23 3.64 8.31
N HIS A 290 9.21 2.85 7.90
CA HIS A 290 9.50 2.67 6.48
C HIS A 290 9.10 1.29 5.96
N CYS A 291 9.52 0.23 6.64
CA CYS A 291 9.18 -1.14 6.28
C CYS A 291 8.63 -1.92 7.48
N LEU A 292 7.72 -2.85 7.21
CA LEU A 292 7.13 -3.78 8.17
C LEU A 292 7.02 -5.17 7.53
N ASP A 293 7.46 -6.20 8.23
CA ASP A 293 7.21 -7.58 7.82
C ASP A 293 7.21 -8.55 9.01
N TRP A 294 6.18 -9.39 9.07
CA TRP A 294 6.02 -10.37 10.15
C TRP A 294 6.83 -11.63 9.85
N ALA A 295 7.53 -12.14 10.87
CA ALA A 295 8.25 -13.40 10.77
C ALA A 295 7.25 -14.55 10.54
N PRO A 296 7.43 -15.35 9.48
CA PRO A 296 6.51 -16.43 9.19
C PRO A 296 6.82 -17.67 10.03
N HIS A 297 5.88 -18.59 10.10
CA HIS A 297 5.97 -19.91 10.74
C HIS A 297 6.38 -19.90 12.22
N GLN A 298 5.73 -19.04 13.00
CA GLN A 298 5.90 -18.91 14.44
C GLN A 298 4.73 -19.60 15.17
N PRO A 299 4.75 -20.94 15.41
CA PRO A 299 3.62 -21.65 16.03
C PRO A 299 3.42 -21.33 17.52
N GLY A 300 4.37 -20.64 18.16
CA GLY A 300 4.28 -20.23 19.55
C GLY A 300 3.35 -19.04 19.77
N SER A 301 3.18 -18.65 21.05
CA SER A 301 2.46 -17.42 21.40
C SER A 301 3.23 -16.17 20.97
N LYS A 302 4.56 -16.23 20.98
CA LYS A 302 5.42 -15.11 20.58
C LYS A 302 5.46 -14.95 19.07
N GLN A 303 5.11 -13.76 18.60
CA GLN A 303 5.10 -13.35 17.20
C GLN A 303 6.11 -12.22 17.02
N CYS A 304 6.94 -12.30 15.98
CA CYS A 304 8.00 -11.32 15.75
C CYS A 304 7.67 -10.45 14.53
N LEU A 305 7.76 -9.14 14.69
CA LEU A 305 7.62 -8.14 13.64
C LEU A 305 8.98 -7.49 13.40
N ALA A 306 9.50 -7.60 12.17
CA ALA A 306 10.68 -6.86 11.75
C ALA A 306 10.25 -5.51 11.16
N LEU A 307 10.98 -4.46 11.52
CA LEU A 307 10.70 -3.12 11.04
C LEU A 307 11.96 -2.26 10.92
N THR A 308 11.84 -1.21 10.12
CA THR A 308 12.85 -0.17 9.97
C THR A 308 12.20 1.20 10.01
N VAL A 309 12.95 2.19 10.50
CA VAL A 309 12.57 3.60 10.46
C VAL A 309 13.47 4.33 9.47
N LEU A 310 12.93 5.36 8.83
CA LEU A 310 13.65 6.27 7.94
C LEU A 310 13.67 7.65 8.58
N PRO A 311 14.82 8.15 9.05
CA PRO A 311 14.87 9.49 9.64
C PRO A 311 14.76 10.58 8.59
N THR A 312 14.28 11.75 9.01
CA THR A 312 14.32 12.97 8.24
C THR A 312 15.77 13.43 8.14
N ARG A 313 16.35 13.32 6.95
CA ARG A 313 17.69 13.84 6.66
C ARG A 313 17.57 15.24 6.05
N PRO A 314 18.43 16.20 6.44
CA PRO A 314 18.52 17.49 5.74
C PRO A 314 18.76 17.25 4.25
N SER A 315 18.10 18.02 3.39
CA SER A 315 18.13 17.87 1.92
C SER A 315 19.49 18.08 1.25
N ASP A 316 20.55 18.32 2.03
CA ASP A 316 21.75 19.03 1.59
C ASP A 316 22.94 18.12 1.30
N GLU A 317 22.83 16.81 1.45
CA GLU A 317 24.02 15.96 1.29
C GLU A 317 24.45 15.80 -0.18
N THR A 318 23.56 15.83 -1.18
CA THR A 318 23.94 15.84 -2.62
C THR A 318 22.84 16.35 -3.57
N PRO A 319 22.70 17.68 -3.80
CA PRO A 319 21.73 18.23 -4.77
C PRO A 319 21.99 17.80 -6.23
N GLU A 320 23.21 17.37 -6.55
CA GLU A 320 23.67 17.07 -7.91
C GLU A 320 23.69 15.57 -8.27
N ALA A 321 23.36 14.68 -7.33
CA ALA A 321 23.36 13.25 -7.60
C ALA A 321 22.23 12.89 -8.60
N PRO A 322 22.51 12.10 -9.65
CA PRO A 322 21.47 11.58 -10.54
C PRO A 322 20.36 10.90 -9.73
N ALA A 323 19.10 11.00 -10.17
CA ALA A 323 17.92 10.46 -9.47
C ALA A 323 17.99 8.95 -9.14
N PHE A 324 18.97 8.22 -9.69
CA PHE A 324 19.19 6.79 -9.52
C PHE A 324 20.60 6.44 -9.02
N ALA A 325 21.32 7.42 -8.44
CA ALA A 325 22.60 7.18 -7.80
C ALA A 325 22.41 6.45 -6.46
N PRO A 326 23.34 5.58 -6.07
CA PRO A 326 23.34 4.99 -4.74
C PRO A 326 23.50 6.08 -3.68
N HIS A 327 22.70 6.02 -2.62
CA HIS A 327 22.86 6.91 -1.47
C HIS A 327 24.14 6.59 -0.69
N PRO A 328 24.65 7.57 0.09
CA PRO A 328 25.69 7.32 1.09
C PRO A 328 25.30 6.22 2.09
N GLN A 329 26.31 5.55 2.65
CA GLN A 329 26.12 4.58 3.71
C GLN A 329 25.87 5.29 5.03
N HIS A 330 24.61 5.59 5.31
CA HIS A 330 24.17 6.02 6.64
C HIS A 330 24.11 4.86 7.62
N LEU A 331 24.24 5.18 8.92
CA LEU A 331 23.97 4.24 10.01
C LEU A 331 22.49 3.86 10.00
N SER A 332 22.20 2.57 10.08
CA SER A 332 20.83 2.05 10.03
C SER A 332 20.66 0.82 10.91
N SER A 333 19.42 0.56 11.30
CA SER A 333 19.07 -0.60 12.11
C SER A 333 17.78 -1.26 11.64
N VAL A 334 17.74 -2.59 11.80
CA VAL A 334 16.53 -3.40 11.74
C VAL A 334 16.12 -3.75 13.17
N GLN A 335 14.91 -3.36 13.55
CA GLN A 335 14.35 -3.66 14.86
C GLN A 335 13.40 -4.85 14.77
N ILE A 336 13.49 -5.78 15.71
CA ILE A 336 12.59 -6.92 15.83
C ILE A 336 11.81 -6.82 17.13
N TRP A 337 10.52 -6.61 16.98
CA TRP A 337 9.56 -6.49 18.06
C TRP A 337 8.83 -7.81 18.28
N GLU A 338 8.71 -8.21 19.54
CA GLU A 338 8.00 -9.41 19.96
C GLU A 338 6.67 -9.03 20.61
N LEU A 339 5.59 -9.66 20.14
CA LEU A 339 4.25 -9.56 20.70
C LEU A 339 3.78 -10.95 21.13
N SER A 340 3.00 -11.01 22.20
CA SER A 340 2.48 -12.26 22.73
C SER A 340 1.01 -12.47 22.34
N ALA A 341 0.69 -13.67 21.89
CA ALA A 341 -0.67 -14.11 21.62
C ALA A 341 -1.27 -14.76 22.86
N SER A 342 -2.53 -14.43 23.14
CA SER A 342 -3.34 -15.13 24.13
C SER A 342 -3.64 -16.57 23.68
N ALA A 343 -4.16 -17.40 24.58
CA ALA A 343 -4.65 -18.75 24.24
C ALA A 343 -5.76 -18.74 23.17
N THR A 344 -6.50 -17.63 23.02
CA THR A 344 -7.55 -17.43 22.01
C THR A 344 -7.01 -16.85 20.69
N GLY A 345 -5.71 -16.55 20.62
CA GLY A 345 -5.04 -15.98 19.44
C GLY A 345 -5.26 -14.47 19.27
N HIS A 346 -5.82 -13.79 20.27
CA HIS A 346 -5.85 -12.33 20.36
C HIS A 346 -4.48 -11.81 20.78
N ILE A 347 -4.20 -10.54 20.52
CA ILE A 347 -2.99 -9.90 21.07
C ILE A 347 -3.17 -9.81 22.59
N ASP A 348 -2.23 -10.33 23.36
CA ASP A 348 -2.26 -10.20 24.81
C ASP A 348 -1.95 -8.74 25.18
N SER A 349 -2.97 -7.98 25.59
CA SER A 349 -2.82 -6.57 25.98
C SER A 349 -2.17 -6.40 27.37
N ILE A 350 -2.03 -7.49 28.14
CA ILE A 350 -1.38 -7.46 29.46
C ILE A 350 0.14 -7.53 29.29
N ILE A 351 0.61 -8.33 28.33
CA ILE A 351 2.05 -8.48 28.05
C ILE A 351 2.46 -7.38 27.06
N PRO A 352 3.31 -6.44 27.47
CA PRO A 352 3.67 -5.32 26.60
C PRO A 352 4.52 -5.76 25.41
N PRO A 353 4.46 -5.03 24.29
CA PRO A 353 5.33 -5.28 23.16
C PRO A 353 6.79 -5.04 23.57
N LYS A 354 7.66 -5.99 23.21
CA LYS A 354 9.07 -5.95 23.61
C LYS A 354 9.97 -5.79 22.40
N LEU A 355 10.90 -4.86 22.45
CA LEU A 355 12.02 -4.83 21.52
C LEU A 355 12.98 -5.98 21.85
N SER A 356 13.02 -7.01 21.02
CA SER A 356 13.81 -8.22 21.31
C SER A 356 15.22 -8.17 20.76
N LEU A 357 15.38 -7.65 19.53
CA LEU A 357 16.66 -7.63 18.83
C LEU A 357 16.76 -6.36 17.98
N VAL A 358 17.92 -5.71 18.04
CA VAL A 358 18.31 -4.63 17.12
C VAL A 358 19.54 -5.09 16.36
N LEU A 359 19.42 -5.14 15.04
CA LEU A 359 20.52 -5.42 14.12
C LEU A 359 20.99 -4.10 13.52
N SER A 360 22.16 -3.64 13.93
CA SER A 360 22.78 -2.40 13.46
C SER A 360 23.82 -2.70 12.39
N ALA A 361 23.91 -1.87 11.35
CA ALA A 361 25.04 -1.89 10.43
C ALA A 361 25.17 -0.58 9.63
N GLU A 362 26.33 -0.39 9.02
CA GLU A 362 26.64 0.73 8.11
C GLU A 362 26.19 0.41 6.68
N MET A 363 24.88 0.23 6.49
CA MET A 363 24.31 -0.29 5.22
C MET A 363 23.52 0.75 4.41
N GLY A 364 23.41 1.99 4.90
CA GLY A 364 22.49 2.98 4.38
C GLY A 364 21.04 2.68 4.72
N ASP A 365 20.17 3.65 4.43
CA ASP A 365 18.73 3.54 4.69
C ASP A 365 18.15 2.30 4.00
N ILE A 366 17.27 1.59 4.70
CA ILE A 366 16.64 0.38 4.18
C ILE A 366 15.38 0.76 3.41
N LYS A 367 15.28 0.30 2.17
CA LYS A 367 14.17 0.57 1.24
C LYS A 367 13.12 -0.54 1.19
N VAL A 368 13.55 -1.80 1.29
CA VAL A 368 12.66 -2.97 1.29
C VAL A 368 13.15 -3.97 2.33
N LEU A 369 12.22 -4.53 3.11
CA LEU A 369 12.48 -5.55 4.12
C LEU A 369 11.51 -6.72 3.91
N LYS A 370 12.02 -7.94 3.73
CA LYS A 370 11.21 -9.15 3.51
C LYS A 370 11.80 -10.39 4.16
N TRP A 371 11.04 -11.02 5.04
CA TRP A 371 11.30 -12.37 5.51
C TRP A 371 11.16 -13.37 4.37
N CYS A 372 11.98 -14.43 4.40
CA CYS A 372 11.77 -15.58 3.53
C CYS A 372 10.38 -16.19 3.84
N PRO A 373 9.46 -16.24 2.86
CA PRO A 373 8.11 -16.72 3.09
C PRO A 373 8.04 -18.24 3.26
N VAL A 374 9.11 -18.96 2.91
CA VAL A 374 9.13 -20.43 2.95
C VAL A 374 9.30 -20.91 4.41
N PRO A 375 8.40 -21.78 4.90
CA PRO A 375 8.46 -22.33 6.26
C PRO A 375 9.78 -22.96 6.66
N THR A 376 10.35 -22.54 7.78
CA THR A 376 11.50 -23.24 8.38
C THR A 376 11.03 -23.98 9.64
N ALA A 377 10.99 -25.31 9.60
CA ALA A 377 10.69 -26.12 10.78
C ALA A 377 11.96 -26.38 11.62
N GLY A 378 11.86 -26.19 12.95
CA GLY A 378 12.80 -26.78 13.92
C GLY A 378 14.14 -26.08 14.10
N THR A 379 14.25 -24.78 13.81
CA THR A 379 15.49 -24.02 14.02
C THR A 379 15.39 -23.06 15.19
N THR A 380 16.50 -22.83 15.89
CA THR A 380 16.67 -21.69 16.82
C THR A 380 16.69 -20.33 16.09
N SER A 381 16.77 -20.36 14.76
CA SER A 381 16.64 -19.20 13.88
C SER A 381 15.18 -18.81 13.68
N LEU A 382 14.90 -17.51 13.68
CA LEU A 382 13.63 -16.90 13.27
C LEU A 382 13.39 -17.03 11.76
N GLY A 383 14.47 -17.18 10.97
CA GLY A 383 14.44 -17.33 9.52
C GLY A 383 15.48 -16.44 8.83
N LEU A 384 15.50 -16.51 7.50
CA LEU A 384 16.29 -15.61 6.66
C LEU A 384 15.53 -14.30 6.43
N LEU A 385 16.21 -13.18 6.69
CA LEU A 385 15.70 -11.84 6.45
C LEU A 385 16.51 -11.21 5.33
N ALA A 386 15.83 -10.82 4.25
CA ALA A 386 16.43 -10.07 3.17
C ALA A 386 16.03 -8.60 3.26
N PHE A 387 16.96 -7.72 2.95
CA PHE A 387 16.67 -6.30 2.79
C PHE A 387 17.49 -5.68 1.65
N LEU A 388 16.92 -4.61 1.11
CA LEU A 388 17.51 -3.78 0.06
C LEU A 388 17.72 -2.39 0.65
N SER A 389 18.93 -1.85 0.57
CA SER A 389 19.21 -0.48 1.01
C SER A 389 19.23 0.50 -0.17
N TYR A 390 19.17 1.81 0.12
CA TYR A 390 19.22 2.88 -0.89
C TYR A 390 20.58 2.97 -1.61
N ASP A 391 21.60 2.25 -1.15
CA ASP A 391 22.87 2.05 -1.87
C ASP A 391 22.73 1.09 -3.08
N GLY A 392 21.56 0.45 -3.24
CA GLY A 392 21.26 -0.47 -4.33
C GLY A 392 21.70 -1.91 -4.11
N SER A 393 22.20 -2.25 -2.92
CA SER A 393 22.70 -3.59 -2.59
C SER A 393 21.64 -4.43 -1.86
N ILE A 394 21.54 -5.70 -2.23
CA ILE A 394 20.71 -6.70 -1.57
C ILE A 394 21.55 -7.44 -0.55
N ARG A 395 21.01 -7.61 0.65
CA ARG A 395 21.66 -8.31 1.76
C ARG A 395 20.72 -9.35 2.35
N VAL A 396 21.29 -10.47 2.80
CA VAL A 396 20.56 -11.54 3.49
C VAL A 396 21.26 -11.89 4.77
N VAL A 397 20.49 -11.97 5.85
CA VAL A 397 20.96 -12.27 7.21
C VAL A 397 20.14 -13.41 7.78
N ASP A 398 20.82 -14.35 8.41
CA ASP A 398 20.19 -15.38 9.24
C ASP A 398 19.95 -14.83 10.65
N VAL A 399 18.68 -14.63 11.00
CA VAL A 399 18.30 -13.99 12.25
C VAL A 399 18.03 -15.05 13.32
N THR A 400 18.91 -15.12 14.31
CA THR A 400 18.69 -15.99 15.46
C THR A 400 17.81 -15.35 16.52
N ARG A 401 16.91 -16.13 17.12
CA ARG A 401 16.07 -15.64 18.22
C ARG A 401 16.94 -15.25 19.41
N SER A 402 16.62 -14.13 20.05
CA SER A 402 17.30 -13.75 21.29
C SER A 402 16.89 -14.69 22.43
N VAL A 403 17.88 -15.14 23.21
CA VAL A 403 17.69 -15.99 24.38
C VAL A 403 17.86 -15.10 25.61
N GLY A 404 16.81 -14.39 25.99
CA GLY A 404 16.83 -13.51 27.16
C GLY A 404 15.63 -12.57 27.27
N ASP A 405 15.41 -12.05 28.48
CA ASP A 405 14.34 -11.10 28.77
C ASP A 405 14.74 -9.64 28.47
N SER A 406 16.01 -9.34 28.23
CA SER A 406 16.48 -8.02 27.78
C SER A 406 16.52 -7.89 26.25
N THR A 407 16.55 -6.65 25.76
CA THR A 407 16.84 -6.33 24.36
C THR A 407 18.26 -6.73 24.02
N SER A 408 18.45 -7.45 22.91
CA SER A 408 19.79 -7.75 22.39
C SER A 408 20.17 -6.74 21.32
N TYR A 409 21.31 -6.07 21.49
CA TYR A 409 21.88 -5.16 20.49
C TYR A 409 23.05 -5.85 19.80
N ARG A 410 23.01 -5.91 18.48
CA ARG A 410 23.98 -6.65 17.67
C ARG A 410 24.41 -5.80 16.49
N MET A 411 25.71 -5.72 16.26
CA MET A 411 26.31 -5.05 15.11
C MET A 411 26.64 -6.11 14.05
N ILE A 412 26.27 -5.87 12.80
CA ILE A 412 26.61 -6.72 11.67
C ILE A 412 27.88 -6.15 11.04
N ASP A 413 29.00 -6.81 11.29
CA ASP A 413 30.30 -6.44 10.76
C ASP A 413 30.48 -6.95 9.31
N ALA A 414 29.88 -8.10 9.01
CA ALA A 414 29.86 -8.67 7.67
C ALA A 414 28.55 -9.43 7.39
N PHE A 415 27.99 -9.22 6.20
CA PHE A 415 26.79 -9.92 5.74
C PHE A 415 27.14 -11.31 5.19
N ALA A 416 26.26 -12.29 5.41
CA ALA A 416 26.42 -13.63 4.80
C ALA A 416 26.37 -13.54 3.26
N PHE A 417 25.39 -12.77 2.77
CA PHE A 417 25.19 -12.48 1.37
C PHE A 417 25.04 -10.96 1.19
N GLU A 418 25.82 -10.41 0.28
CA GLU A 418 25.69 -9.04 -0.19
C GLU A 418 25.97 -9.01 -1.69
N SER A 419 25.06 -8.44 -2.49
CA SER A 419 25.27 -8.32 -3.92
C SER A 419 24.58 -7.10 -4.51
N LYS A 420 25.22 -6.55 -5.55
CA LYS A 420 24.62 -5.55 -6.44
C LYS A 420 25.07 -5.78 -7.89
N PRO A 421 24.18 -5.61 -8.87
CA PRO A 421 24.57 -5.61 -10.28
C PRO A 421 25.58 -4.48 -10.57
N PRO A 422 26.52 -4.66 -11.53
CA PRO A 422 27.42 -3.59 -11.93
C PRO A 422 26.65 -2.44 -12.60
N ASP A 423 27.08 -1.20 -12.34
CA ASP A 423 26.60 0.03 -13.00
C ASP A 423 25.09 0.31 -12.88
N THR A 424 24.39 -0.31 -11.93
CA THR A 424 23.00 0.00 -11.60
C THR A 424 22.70 -0.29 -10.13
N VAL A 425 21.53 0.14 -9.67
CA VAL A 425 21.05 -0.09 -8.30
C VAL A 425 19.81 -0.97 -8.33
N CYS A 426 19.70 -1.88 -7.36
CA CYS A 426 18.45 -2.59 -7.11
C CYS A 426 17.42 -1.65 -6.48
N THR A 427 16.16 -1.79 -6.88
CA THR A 427 15.10 -0.82 -6.56
C THR A 427 13.96 -1.43 -5.77
N CYS A 428 13.70 -2.73 -5.96
CA CYS A 428 12.68 -3.52 -5.28
C CYS A 428 13.12 -5.00 -5.27
N MET A 429 12.56 -5.82 -4.38
CA MET A 429 12.96 -7.21 -4.20
C MET A 429 11.79 -8.10 -3.78
N ALA A 430 11.84 -9.39 -4.16
CA ALA A 430 10.95 -10.43 -3.67
C ALA A 430 11.68 -11.78 -3.54
N TRP A 431 11.13 -12.68 -2.72
CA TRP A 431 11.56 -14.07 -2.65
C TRP A 431 10.82 -14.90 -3.72
N VAL A 432 11.55 -15.80 -4.38
CA VAL A 432 10.96 -16.81 -5.29
C VAL A 432 10.70 -18.12 -4.55
N ASP A 433 11.63 -18.53 -3.69
CA ASP A 433 11.56 -19.67 -2.78
C ASP A 433 12.54 -19.46 -1.60
N SER A 434 13.06 -20.50 -0.95
CA SER A 434 13.96 -20.33 0.20
C SER A 434 15.39 -19.93 -0.16
N HIS A 435 15.84 -20.19 -1.40
CA HIS A 435 17.21 -19.95 -1.84
C HIS A 435 17.29 -18.93 -2.97
N ARG A 436 16.19 -18.65 -3.68
CA ARG A 436 16.18 -17.71 -4.81
C ARG A 436 15.57 -16.36 -4.44
N LEU A 437 16.33 -15.32 -4.72
CA LEU A 437 15.95 -13.92 -4.58
C LEU A 437 15.88 -13.25 -5.94
N ILE A 438 14.94 -12.33 -6.10
CA ILE A 438 14.80 -11.55 -7.32
C ILE A 438 14.71 -10.06 -6.98
N ALA A 439 15.36 -9.23 -7.78
CA ALA A 439 15.25 -7.78 -7.66
C ALA A 439 15.07 -7.10 -9.01
N GLY A 440 14.31 -6.01 -8.99
CA GLY A 440 14.26 -5.06 -10.09
C GLY A 440 15.39 -4.03 -9.97
N CYS A 441 15.84 -3.51 -11.10
CA CYS A 441 16.92 -2.53 -11.19
C CYS A 441 16.44 -1.21 -11.81
N ALA A 442 17.22 -0.14 -11.58
CA ALA A 442 16.89 1.20 -12.06
C ALA A 442 16.90 1.33 -13.59
N ASN A 443 17.65 0.45 -14.28
CA ASN A 443 17.74 0.41 -15.75
C ASN A 443 16.66 -0.46 -16.42
N GLY A 444 15.69 -0.99 -15.66
CA GLY A 444 14.64 -1.86 -16.19
C GLY A 444 15.01 -3.33 -16.33
N CYS A 445 16.17 -3.72 -15.81
CA CYS A 445 16.56 -5.12 -15.69
C CYS A 445 16.03 -5.77 -14.41
N VAL A 446 15.91 -7.08 -14.46
CA VAL A 446 15.62 -7.96 -13.34
C VAL A 446 16.83 -8.87 -13.12
N ALA A 447 17.25 -8.97 -11.87
CA ALA A 447 18.37 -9.81 -11.43
C ALA A 447 17.84 -10.91 -10.52
N VAL A 448 18.25 -12.15 -10.76
CA VAL A 448 17.94 -13.32 -9.92
C VAL A 448 19.22 -13.86 -9.32
N TRP A 449 19.20 -14.15 -8.04
CA TRP A 449 20.29 -14.82 -7.33
C TRP A 449 19.79 -16.13 -6.75
N ASP A 450 20.64 -17.14 -6.82
CA ASP A 450 20.47 -18.41 -6.13
C ASP A 450 21.52 -18.50 -5.02
N LEU A 451 21.08 -18.44 -3.76
CA LEU A 451 21.94 -18.47 -2.59
C LEU A 451 22.72 -19.79 -2.50
N ALA A 452 22.11 -20.92 -2.86
CA ALA A 452 22.77 -22.22 -2.84
C ALA A 452 23.89 -22.29 -3.88
N GLU A 453 23.67 -21.73 -5.08
CA GLU A 453 24.73 -21.61 -6.09
C GLU A 453 25.83 -20.64 -5.65
N CYS A 454 25.46 -19.52 -5.03
CA CYS A 454 26.41 -18.51 -4.55
C CYS A 454 27.35 -19.05 -3.47
N MET A 455 26.90 -19.98 -2.64
CA MET A 455 27.73 -20.64 -1.62
C MET A 455 28.94 -21.37 -2.23
N THR A 456 28.81 -21.90 -3.44
CA THR A 456 29.89 -22.65 -4.12
C THR A 456 30.96 -21.75 -4.71
N LYS A 457 30.69 -20.44 -4.82
CA LYS A 457 31.57 -19.46 -5.47
C LYS A 457 32.18 -18.55 -4.41
N ASP A 458 33.50 -18.53 -4.32
CA ASP A 458 34.19 -17.63 -3.38
C ASP A 458 34.33 -16.22 -3.94
N ASN A 459 33.21 -15.50 -4.01
CA ASN A 459 33.15 -14.12 -4.43
C ASN A 459 32.44 -13.28 -3.35
N SER A 460 32.99 -12.11 -3.06
CA SER A 460 32.40 -11.14 -2.12
C SER A 460 31.17 -10.46 -2.70
N ASN A 461 31.10 -10.29 -4.02
CA ASN A 461 29.90 -9.83 -4.73
C ASN A 461 29.48 -10.89 -5.77
N PRO A 462 28.69 -11.90 -5.38
CA PRO A 462 28.26 -12.96 -6.29
C PRO A 462 27.42 -12.38 -7.42
N ARG A 463 27.71 -12.80 -8.65
CA ARG A 463 26.94 -12.35 -9.82
C ARG A 463 25.54 -13.00 -9.82
N PRO A 464 24.51 -12.29 -10.30
CA PRO A 464 23.19 -12.89 -10.47
C PRO A 464 23.27 -14.10 -11.40
N SER A 465 22.54 -15.18 -11.07
CA SER A 465 22.43 -16.38 -11.91
C SER A 465 21.71 -16.06 -13.23
N SER A 466 20.82 -15.07 -13.21
CA SER A 466 20.22 -14.50 -14.43
C SER A 466 20.00 -13.00 -14.30
N TYR A 467 20.24 -12.28 -15.40
CA TYR A 467 20.07 -10.83 -15.46
C TYR A 467 19.59 -10.42 -16.84
N ALA A 468 18.44 -9.74 -16.91
CA ALA A 468 17.87 -9.36 -18.20
C ALA A 468 16.90 -8.18 -18.10
N SER A 469 16.78 -7.44 -19.20
CA SER A 469 15.82 -6.35 -19.35
C SER A 469 14.40 -6.88 -19.51
N VAL A 470 13.49 -6.42 -18.65
CA VAL A 470 12.04 -6.71 -18.73
C VAL A 470 11.26 -5.46 -19.13
N THR A 471 11.81 -4.28 -18.84
CA THR A 471 11.25 -2.98 -19.19
C THR A 471 12.37 -2.01 -19.57
N THR A 472 12.01 -0.85 -20.10
CA THR A 472 12.95 0.17 -20.60
C THR A 472 13.32 1.22 -19.54
N SER A 473 12.74 1.16 -18.34
CA SER A 473 12.88 2.19 -17.30
C SER A 473 12.81 1.60 -15.89
N TYR A 474 12.94 2.46 -14.89
CA TYR A 474 13.00 2.12 -13.47
C TYR A 474 11.88 1.17 -13.02
N ILE A 475 12.24 0.02 -12.45
CA ILE A 475 11.26 -0.90 -11.86
C ILE A 475 10.85 -0.39 -10.47
N LEU A 476 9.56 -0.16 -10.27
CA LEU A 476 9.01 0.43 -9.05
C LEU A 476 8.66 -0.61 -7.99
N ALA A 477 8.03 -1.72 -8.39
CA ALA A 477 7.69 -2.82 -7.51
C ALA A 477 7.73 -4.16 -8.24
N ILE A 478 7.98 -5.22 -7.46
CA ILE A 478 8.09 -6.60 -7.93
C ILE A 478 7.36 -7.52 -6.96
N ALA A 479 6.65 -8.53 -7.48
CA ALA A 479 6.01 -9.56 -6.69
C ALA A 479 6.07 -10.90 -7.42
N THR A 480 6.26 -11.98 -6.68
CA THR A 480 6.20 -13.35 -7.21
C THR A 480 4.82 -13.95 -6.94
N ALA A 481 4.34 -14.82 -7.83
CA ALA A 481 3.11 -15.56 -7.60
C ALA A 481 3.31 -16.80 -6.69
N TRP A 482 4.19 -16.67 -5.69
CA TRP A 482 4.40 -17.68 -4.66
C TRP A 482 3.16 -17.80 -3.76
N PRO A 483 2.77 -18.99 -3.27
CA PRO A 483 3.44 -20.29 -3.45
C PRO A 483 3.05 -21.07 -4.71
N SER A 484 1.93 -20.76 -5.36
CA SER A 484 1.41 -21.62 -6.44
C SER A 484 2.26 -21.63 -7.71
N LEU A 485 2.79 -20.46 -8.10
CA LEU A 485 3.51 -20.27 -9.37
C LEU A 485 4.73 -19.36 -9.14
N PRO A 486 5.74 -19.79 -8.37
CA PRO A 486 6.85 -18.93 -7.95
C PRO A 486 7.65 -18.33 -9.11
N ASN A 487 7.70 -19.01 -10.26
CA ASN A 487 8.39 -18.53 -11.47
C ASN A 487 7.58 -17.47 -12.26
N MET A 488 6.37 -17.12 -11.83
CA MET A 488 5.60 -16.03 -12.45
C MET A 488 5.91 -14.73 -11.71
N LEU A 489 6.53 -13.80 -12.44
CA LEU A 489 6.99 -12.53 -11.92
C LEU A 489 6.09 -11.39 -12.38
N MET A 490 5.69 -10.54 -11.45
CA MET A 490 4.90 -9.36 -11.73
C MET A 490 5.75 -8.12 -11.47
N THR A 491 5.75 -7.16 -12.39
CA THR A 491 6.52 -5.92 -12.25
C THR A 491 5.69 -4.70 -12.62
N THR A 492 5.94 -3.60 -11.91
CA THR A 492 5.47 -2.26 -12.30
C THR A 492 6.67 -1.38 -12.61
N SER A 493 6.55 -0.53 -13.61
CA SER A 493 7.65 0.31 -14.12
C SER A 493 7.27 1.78 -14.18
N ALA A 494 8.26 2.67 -14.06
CA ALA A 494 8.12 4.09 -14.34
C ALA A 494 7.70 4.38 -15.79
N ALA A 495 7.91 3.43 -16.71
CA ALA A 495 7.35 3.50 -18.06
C ALA A 495 5.81 3.44 -18.10
N GLY A 496 5.16 3.09 -16.98
CA GLY A 496 3.71 2.96 -16.85
C GLY A 496 3.16 1.59 -17.21
N HIS A 497 4.02 0.60 -17.46
CA HIS A 497 3.59 -0.77 -17.77
C HIS A 497 3.53 -1.64 -16.51
N THR A 498 2.49 -2.48 -16.47
CA THR A 498 2.38 -3.61 -15.54
C THR A 498 2.60 -4.90 -16.31
N LEU A 499 3.64 -5.64 -15.96
CA LEU A 499 4.14 -6.79 -16.73
C LEU A 499 4.00 -8.07 -15.92
N LEU A 500 3.74 -9.17 -16.60
CA LEU A 500 3.83 -10.54 -16.08
C LEU A 500 4.87 -11.29 -16.91
N THR A 501 5.93 -11.77 -16.28
CA THR A 501 7.05 -12.46 -16.93
C THR A 501 7.24 -13.84 -16.33
N ASP A 502 7.33 -14.87 -17.17
CA ASP A 502 7.71 -16.21 -16.76
C ASP A 502 9.24 -16.33 -16.71
N ILE A 503 9.81 -16.38 -15.50
CA ILE A 503 11.26 -16.45 -15.28
C ILE A 503 11.83 -17.87 -15.38
N SER A 504 10.98 -18.89 -15.59
CA SER A 504 11.47 -20.24 -15.87
C SER A 504 12.03 -20.37 -17.29
N ARG A 505 11.65 -19.45 -18.18
CA ARG A 505 12.18 -19.32 -19.53
C ARG A 505 13.35 -18.35 -19.55
N GLN A 506 14.16 -18.46 -20.58
CA GLN A 506 15.20 -17.47 -20.83
C GLN A 506 14.53 -16.11 -21.07
N PHE A 507 14.95 -15.08 -20.34
CA PHE A 507 14.37 -13.72 -20.41
C PHE A 507 14.38 -13.08 -21.80
N GLN A 508 15.21 -13.58 -22.73
CA GLN A 508 15.26 -13.12 -24.12
C GLN A 508 14.04 -13.55 -24.95
N ASP A 509 13.22 -14.47 -24.43
CA ASP A 509 11.97 -14.87 -25.07
C ASP A 509 10.89 -13.81 -24.84
N THR A 510 10.63 -12.98 -25.85
CA THR A 510 9.57 -11.96 -25.82
C THR A 510 8.18 -12.56 -25.55
N SER A 511 7.97 -13.85 -25.85
CA SER A 511 6.71 -14.54 -25.56
C SER A 511 6.52 -14.86 -24.07
N ALA A 512 7.59 -14.82 -23.28
CA ALA A 512 7.54 -15.03 -21.83
C ALA A 512 6.96 -13.84 -21.06
N THR A 513 6.80 -12.67 -21.69
CA THR A 513 6.28 -11.46 -21.04
C THR A 513 4.93 -11.02 -21.59
N ALA A 514 3.95 -10.91 -20.71
CA ALA A 514 2.66 -10.31 -20.96
C ALA A 514 2.61 -8.86 -20.44
N VAL A 515 2.12 -7.96 -21.29
CA VAL A 515 2.05 -6.52 -21.00
C VAL A 515 0.58 -6.12 -20.83
N ALA A 516 0.27 -5.42 -19.75
CA ALA A 516 -1.03 -4.80 -19.55
C ALA A 516 -1.10 -3.40 -20.19
N ALA A 517 -2.31 -2.82 -20.21
CA ALA A 517 -2.52 -1.43 -20.63
C ALA A 517 -1.60 -0.48 -19.83
N ARG A 518 -1.06 0.52 -20.52
CA ARG A 518 -0.14 1.50 -19.93
C ARG A 518 -0.92 2.52 -19.11
N VAL A 519 -0.47 2.79 -17.89
CA VAL A 519 -0.94 3.89 -17.04
C VAL A 519 -0.04 5.11 -17.20
N ARG A 520 -0.52 6.32 -16.84
CA ARG A 520 0.28 7.54 -17.01
C ARG A 520 1.32 7.71 -15.93
N VAL A 521 1.00 7.29 -14.71
CA VAL A 521 1.89 7.43 -13.55
C VAL A 521 2.23 6.04 -13.03
N GLY A 522 3.52 5.75 -12.90
CA GLY A 522 3.99 4.52 -12.29
C GLY A 522 3.61 4.45 -10.80
N HIS A 523 3.37 3.24 -10.31
CA HIS A 523 2.91 2.98 -8.95
C HIS A 523 3.74 1.88 -8.30
N ASN A 524 4.00 2.04 -7.00
CA ASN A 524 4.78 1.13 -6.16
C ASN A 524 3.91 0.11 -5.40
N THR A 525 2.59 0.13 -5.60
CA THR A 525 1.67 -0.84 -4.98
C THR A 525 1.47 -2.04 -5.89
N LEU A 526 2.01 -3.19 -5.44
CA LEU A 526 1.85 -4.47 -6.11
C LEU A 526 1.80 -5.58 -5.05
N ALA A 527 0.73 -6.36 -5.06
CA ALA A 527 0.58 -7.53 -4.19
C ALA A 527 0.03 -8.74 -4.95
N TRP A 528 0.39 -9.94 -4.53
CA TRP A 528 -0.15 -11.19 -5.07
C TRP A 528 -1.26 -11.73 -4.18
N LEU A 529 -2.43 -11.98 -4.77
CA LEU A 529 -3.54 -12.63 -4.08
C LEU A 529 -3.66 -14.09 -4.49
N GLU A 530 -3.08 -14.97 -3.67
CA GLU A 530 -2.98 -16.40 -3.91
C GLU A 530 -4.34 -17.11 -4.06
N HIS A 531 -5.34 -16.68 -3.28
CA HIS A 531 -6.68 -17.28 -3.22
C HIS A 531 -7.46 -17.20 -4.53
N CYS A 532 -7.13 -16.23 -5.39
CA CYS A 532 -7.76 -16.05 -6.70
C CYS A 532 -6.76 -15.79 -7.81
N LYS A 533 -5.49 -16.18 -7.63
CA LYS A 533 -4.43 -16.11 -8.66
C LYS A 533 -4.40 -14.77 -9.42
N SER A 534 -4.45 -13.66 -8.69
CA SER A 534 -4.55 -12.33 -9.28
C SER A 534 -3.55 -11.37 -8.64
N ALA A 535 -2.90 -10.54 -9.45
CA ALA A 535 -2.12 -9.42 -8.96
C ALA A 535 -3.05 -8.26 -8.62
N LEU A 536 -2.71 -7.50 -7.59
CA LEU A 536 -3.44 -6.33 -7.13
C LEU A 536 -2.55 -5.10 -7.29
N VAL A 537 -3.09 -4.09 -7.96
CA VAL A 537 -2.39 -2.83 -8.25
C VAL A 537 -3.38 -1.69 -8.09
N VAL A 538 -2.92 -0.57 -7.53
CA VAL A 538 -3.70 0.67 -7.53
C VAL A 538 -3.14 1.59 -8.60
N GLU A 539 -3.99 1.95 -9.57
CA GLU A 539 -3.60 2.81 -10.68
C GLU A 539 -3.68 4.31 -10.32
N ASP A 540 -3.24 5.16 -11.25
CA ASP A 540 -3.16 6.62 -11.11
C ASP A 540 -4.51 7.32 -10.86
N ASN A 541 -5.62 6.68 -11.27
CA ASN A 541 -7.00 7.09 -11.04
C ASN A 541 -7.55 6.66 -9.67
N LEU A 542 -6.68 6.21 -8.75
CA LEU A 542 -7.01 5.75 -7.40
C LEU A 542 -7.90 4.50 -7.36
N THR A 543 -8.02 3.76 -8.46
CA THR A 543 -8.81 2.53 -8.49
C THR A 543 -7.93 1.32 -8.18
N LEU A 544 -8.36 0.51 -7.21
CA LEU A 544 -7.78 -0.81 -6.98
C LEU A 544 -8.25 -1.75 -8.09
N LYS A 545 -7.29 -2.32 -8.82
CA LYS A 545 -7.57 -3.29 -9.89
C LYS A 545 -6.89 -4.63 -9.63
N ALA A 546 -7.60 -5.69 -10.02
CA ALA A 546 -7.03 -7.03 -10.11
C ALA A 546 -6.66 -7.38 -11.55
N TYR A 547 -5.50 -8.02 -11.71
CA TYR A 547 -4.98 -8.62 -12.93
C TYR A 547 -4.97 -10.14 -12.76
N PRO A 548 -5.99 -10.85 -13.29
CA PRO A 548 -6.00 -12.31 -13.28
C PRO A 548 -4.85 -12.86 -14.11
N LEU A 549 -4.10 -13.82 -13.57
CA LEU A 549 -2.89 -14.34 -14.19
C LEU A 549 -3.09 -14.80 -15.64
N ARG A 550 -4.16 -15.56 -15.93
CA ARG A 550 -4.42 -16.11 -17.28
C ARG A 550 -4.97 -15.09 -18.27
N ARG A 551 -5.36 -13.91 -17.81
CA ARG A 551 -5.89 -12.83 -18.66
C ARG A 551 -5.30 -11.48 -18.25
N TRP A 552 -3.97 -11.40 -18.25
CA TRP A 552 -3.21 -10.24 -17.77
C TRP A 552 -3.56 -8.90 -18.42
N PHE A 553 -4.03 -8.92 -19.67
CA PHE A 553 -4.44 -7.71 -20.38
C PHE A 553 -5.84 -7.19 -19.99
N SER A 554 -6.58 -7.94 -19.16
CA SER A 554 -7.89 -7.58 -18.64
C SER A 554 -7.79 -7.23 -17.16
N THR A 555 -8.47 -6.17 -16.75
CA THR A 555 -8.52 -5.74 -15.35
C THR A 555 -9.91 -5.85 -14.77
N ILE A 556 -9.99 -5.93 -13.44
CA ILE A 556 -11.24 -5.94 -12.68
C ILE A 556 -11.14 -4.83 -11.63
N GLY A 557 -12.03 -3.85 -11.65
CA GLY A 557 -12.13 -2.86 -10.58
C GLY A 557 -12.69 -3.47 -9.29
N LEU A 558 -12.01 -3.21 -8.18
CA LEU A 558 -12.29 -3.79 -6.87
C LEU A 558 -12.69 -2.75 -5.82
N GLY A 559 -12.33 -1.49 -6.04
CA GLY A 559 -12.63 -0.38 -5.15
C GLY A 559 -11.88 0.89 -5.55
N LYS A 560 -12.11 1.98 -4.82
CA LYS A 560 -11.58 3.32 -5.13
C LYS A 560 -11.04 3.96 -3.86
N MET A 561 -9.83 4.51 -3.93
CA MET A 561 -9.18 5.21 -2.83
C MET A 561 -9.53 6.69 -2.85
N ARG A 562 -9.54 7.31 -1.67
CA ARG A 562 -9.76 8.76 -1.51
C ARG A 562 -8.50 9.58 -1.79
N SER A 563 -7.32 9.01 -1.56
CA SER A 563 -6.03 9.63 -1.84
C SER A 563 -5.04 8.66 -2.50
N SER A 564 -3.87 9.18 -2.87
CA SER A 564 -2.81 8.37 -3.50
C SER A 564 -2.44 7.18 -2.63
N PRO A 565 -2.30 5.97 -3.22
CA PRO A 565 -1.82 4.79 -2.51
C PRO A 565 -0.35 4.93 -2.15
N THR A 566 0.05 4.35 -1.02
CA THR A 566 1.44 4.30 -0.57
C THR A 566 1.92 2.87 -0.35
N CYS A 567 1.06 2.00 0.16
CA CYS A 567 1.36 0.61 0.48
C CYS A 567 0.13 -0.30 0.37
N ILE A 568 0.38 -1.60 0.18
CA ILE A 568 -0.64 -2.65 0.05
C ILE A 568 -0.16 -3.90 0.80
N ALA A 569 -1.06 -4.59 1.49
CA ALA A 569 -0.76 -5.84 2.16
C ALA A 569 -1.82 -6.92 1.89
N SER A 570 -1.36 -8.14 1.60
CA SER A 570 -2.17 -9.33 1.37
C SER A 570 -1.74 -10.45 2.29
N SER A 571 -2.69 -11.28 2.74
CA SER A 571 -2.41 -12.39 3.66
C SER A 571 -2.33 -13.75 2.95
N PRO A 572 -1.46 -14.66 3.39
CA PRO A 572 -1.49 -16.05 2.95
C PRO A 572 -2.62 -16.88 3.58
N CYS A 573 -3.28 -16.37 4.63
CA CYS A 573 -4.27 -17.10 5.44
C CYS A 573 -5.73 -16.74 5.12
N HIS A 574 -5.96 -15.70 4.32
CA HIS A 574 -7.30 -15.22 3.93
C HIS A 574 -7.21 -14.23 2.76
N PRO A 575 -8.30 -14.01 1.98
CA PRO A 575 -8.26 -13.20 0.77
C PRO A 575 -8.37 -11.67 0.98
N PHE A 576 -8.45 -11.21 2.23
CA PHE A 576 -8.58 -9.78 2.54
C PHE A 576 -7.29 -9.00 2.31
N VAL A 577 -7.45 -7.74 1.91
CA VAL A 577 -6.36 -6.84 1.52
C VAL A 577 -6.49 -5.55 2.31
N LEU A 578 -5.35 -5.03 2.77
CA LEU A 578 -5.25 -3.70 3.36
C LEU A 578 -4.55 -2.75 2.40
N LEU A 579 -5.05 -1.52 2.34
CA LEU A 579 -4.52 -0.46 1.50
C LEU A 579 -4.29 0.79 2.35
N GLY A 580 -3.08 1.32 2.26
CA GLY A 580 -2.66 2.53 2.97
C GLY A 580 -2.56 3.70 1.99
N SER A 581 -2.95 4.87 2.47
CA SER A 581 -3.06 6.07 1.65
C SER A 581 -2.16 7.20 2.18
N ALA A 582 -1.78 8.12 1.29
CA ALA A 582 -1.06 9.34 1.66
C ALA A 582 -1.92 10.28 2.54
N GLY A 583 -3.25 10.15 2.47
CA GLY A 583 -4.20 10.85 3.34
C GLY A 583 -4.37 10.21 4.73
N GLY A 584 -3.56 9.20 5.07
CA GLY A 584 -3.54 8.60 6.40
C GLY A 584 -4.64 7.57 6.64
N GLU A 585 -5.33 7.14 5.59
CA GLU A 585 -6.42 6.16 5.69
C GLU A 585 -5.88 4.76 5.45
N VAL A 586 -6.33 3.81 6.29
CA VAL A 586 -6.14 2.38 6.03
C VAL A 586 -7.51 1.75 5.88
N PHE A 587 -7.78 1.10 4.75
CA PHE A 587 -9.05 0.39 4.55
C PHE A 587 -8.84 -1.06 4.15
N GLY A 588 -9.81 -1.89 4.54
CA GLY A 588 -9.92 -3.30 4.20
C GLY A 588 -10.97 -3.56 3.13
N ASN A 589 -10.71 -4.56 2.29
CA ASN A 589 -11.63 -5.04 1.25
C ASN A 589 -11.46 -6.55 1.05
N ASN A 590 -12.56 -7.24 0.72
CA ASN A 590 -12.52 -8.60 0.19
C ASN A 590 -12.75 -8.61 -1.33
N PRO A 591 -11.68 -8.75 -2.14
CA PRO A 591 -11.81 -8.71 -3.59
C PRO A 591 -12.33 -10.04 -4.19
N LEU A 592 -12.35 -11.12 -3.41
CA LEU A 592 -12.55 -12.48 -3.90
C LEU A 592 -13.84 -12.63 -4.72
N ARG A 593 -14.98 -12.21 -4.17
CA ARG A 593 -16.28 -12.42 -4.82
C ARG A 593 -16.39 -11.60 -6.11
N ARG A 594 -15.87 -10.38 -6.13
CA ARG A 594 -15.84 -9.52 -7.33
C ARG A 594 -14.97 -10.13 -8.43
N ILE A 595 -13.81 -10.70 -8.07
CA ILE A 595 -12.92 -11.35 -9.03
C ILE A 595 -13.57 -12.60 -9.64
N VAL A 596 -14.19 -13.45 -8.79
CA VAL A 596 -14.73 -14.76 -9.19
C VAL A 596 -16.12 -14.69 -9.83
N ASP A 597 -17.06 -13.94 -9.23
CA ASP A 597 -18.45 -13.88 -9.69
C ASP A 597 -18.74 -12.69 -10.63
N GLY A 598 -17.89 -11.67 -10.59
CA GLY A 598 -17.85 -10.60 -11.57
C GLY A 598 -18.58 -9.30 -11.26
N GLY A 599 -18.83 -8.53 -12.32
CA GLY A 599 -19.16 -7.11 -12.31
C GLY A 599 -20.50 -6.71 -11.68
N LYS A 600 -21.32 -7.69 -11.27
CA LYS A 600 -22.60 -7.44 -10.58
C LYS A 600 -22.48 -7.48 -9.05
N ILE A 601 -21.33 -7.87 -8.52
CA ILE A 601 -21.11 -7.96 -7.08
C ILE A 601 -20.77 -6.58 -6.53
N ALA A 602 -21.58 -6.04 -5.63
CA ALA A 602 -21.28 -4.77 -4.95
C ALA A 602 -19.86 -4.78 -4.36
N MET A 603 -19.14 -3.67 -4.54
CA MET A 603 -17.84 -3.46 -3.92
C MET A 603 -18.06 -2.80 -2.58
N TRP A 604 -17.42 -3.34 -1.55
CA TRP A 604 -17.51 -2.82 -0.19
C TRP A 604 -16.10 -2.52 0.31
N GLN A 605 -15.96 -1.42 1.05
CA GLN A 605 -14.72 -1.04 1.70
C GLN A 605 -15.04 -0.60 3.13
N GLN A 606 -14.12 -0.83 4.06
CA GLN A 606 -14.26 -0.35 5.42
C GLN A 606 -12.92 0.21 5.89
N ASP A 607 -12.94 1.43 6.39
CA ASP A 607 -11.77 2.05 6.99
C ASP A 607 -11.48 1.36 8.34
N TRP A 608 -10.25 0.86 8.51
CA TRP A 608 -9.76 0.36 9.78
C TRP A 608 -9.54 1.53 10.75
N PHE A 609 -8.78 2.53 10.30
CA PHE A 609 -8.61 3.80 10.99
C PHE A 609 -8.16 4.88 10.00
N ARG A 610 -8.24 6.13 10.44
CA ARG A 610 -7.68 7.28 9.73
C ARG A 610 -6.81 8.09 10.67
N HIS A 611 -5.55 8.24 10.27
CA HIS A 611 -4.54 9.06 10.90
C HIS A 611 -4.50 10.43 10.20
N GLU A 612 -4.49 11.50 10.97
CA GLU A 612 -4.38 12.86 10.43
C GLU A 612 -3.37 13.63 11.26
N TRP A 613 -2.39 14.24 10.61
CA TRP A 613 -1.42 15.08 11.27
C TRP A 613 -1.61 16.54 10.86
N ARG A 614 -1.52 17.44 11.83
CA ARG A 614 -1.50 18.88 11.59
C ARG A 614 -0.19 19.52 12.04
N ARG A 615 0.19 20.58 11.33
CA ARG A 615 1.28 21.47 11.73
C ARG A 615 0.94 22.18 13.05
N PRO A 616 1.97 22.53 13.84
CA PRO A 616 1.79 23.42 14.98
C PRO A 616 1.25 24.79 14.53
N SER A 617 0.31 25.36 15.28
CA SER A 617 -0.14 26.73 15.08
C SER A 617 0.93 27.74 15.53
N GLU A 618 0.83 28.99 15.08
CA GLU A 618 1.79 30.04 15.45
C GLU A 618 1.84 30.27 16.97
N GLN A 619 0.68 30.20 17.64
CA GLN A 619 0.60 30.33 19.10
C GLN A 619 1.31 29.17 19.82
N GLU A 620 1.15 27.95 19.31
CA GLU A 620 1.84 26.77 19.86
C GLU A 620 3.35 26.85 19.64
N ARG A 621 3.80 27.34 18.48
CA ARG A 621 5.24 27.58 18.21
C ARG A 621 5.83 28.60 19.18
N LYS A 622 5.18 29.75 19.34
CA LYS A 622 5.61 30.78 20.31
C LYS A 622 5.63 30.25 21.74
N ALA A 623 4.62 29.44 22.11
CA ALA A 623 4.60 28.79 23.41
C ALA A 623 5.77 27.81 23.59
N ALA A 624 6.16 27.08 22.55
CA ALA A 624 7.31 26.18 22.59
C ALA A 624 8.64 26.92 22.74
N GLU A 625 8.82 28.03 22.01
CA GLU A 625 10.00 28.92 22.12
C GLU A 625 10.12 29.46 23.56
N GLN A 626 9.03 30.01 24.11
CA GLN A 626 8.99 30.55 25.48
C GLN A 626 9.16 29.47 26.56
N PHE A 627 8.67 28.25 26.32
CA PHE A 627 8.81 27.13 27.25
C PHE A 627 10.25 26.59 27.25
N GLY A 628 10.92 26.58 26.10
CA GLY A 628 12.35 26.22 25.99
C GLY A 628 13.26 27.14 26.80
N GLU A 629 12.93 28.44 26.88
CA GLU A 629 13.64 29.41 27.72
C GLU A 629 13.34 29.23 29.23
N LYS A 630 12.11 28.82 29.59
CA LYS A 630 11.70 28.60 30.99
C LYS A 630 12.27 27.31 31.62
N LEU A 631 12.55 26.27 30.85
CA LEU A 631 13.14 25.02 31.37
C LEU A 631 14.57 25.20 31.92
N GLN A 632 15.25 26.30 31.61
CA GLN A 632 16.55 26.64 32.21
C GLN A 632 16.42 27.36 33.56
N ALA A 633 15.21 27.77 33.95
CA ALA A 633 14.97 28.61 35.12
C ALA A 633 13.65 28.26 35.82
N ALA A 634 13.61 27.17 36.61
CA ALA A 634 13.02 27.14 37.96
C ALA A 634 12.65 25.71 38.43
N ASP A 635 13.11 25.40 39.64
CA ASP A 635 12.39 24.58 40.63
C ASP A 635 11.35 25.46 41.35
N ALA A 636 10.10 24.99 41.50
CA ALA A 636 9.27 25.18 42.71
C ALA A 636 7.84 24.62 42.54
N ILE A 637 7.27 24.22 43.68
CA ILE A 637 6.03 23.45 43.89
C ILE A 637 4.77 24.31 43.69
N ALA A 638 3.77 23.83 42.95
CA ALA A 638 2.53 24.55 42.64
C ALA A 638 1.23 23.76 42.97
N SER A 639 0.16 24.52 43.26
CA SER A 639 -1.16 24.07 43.71
C SER A 639 -2.07 23.52 42.58
N ASP A 640 -3.14 22.79 42.93
CA ASP A 640 -3.99 22.02 41.99
C ASP A 640 -4.70 22.83 40.87
N GLN A 641 -5.02 24.11 41.07
CA GLN A 641 -5.58 24.95 39.99
C GLN A 641 -4.50 25.46 39.03
N GLN A 642 -3.29 25.70 39.54
CA GLN A 642 -2.12 26.05 38.75
C GLN A 642 -1.74 24.89 37.82
N GLN A 643 -1.84 23.65 38.31
CA GLN A 643 -1.51 22.44 37.55
C GLN A 643 -2.31 22.28 36.25
N ALA A 644 -3.59 22.68 36.20
CA ALA A 644 -4.41 22.53 34.99
C ALA A 644 -4.05 23.55 33.90
N GLU A 645 -3.81 24.81 34.28
CA GLU A 645 -3.35 25.86 33.37
C GLU A 645 -1.90 25.60 32.91
N ASP A 646 -1.05 25.12 33.83
CA ASP A 646 0.32 24.68 33.54
C ASP A 646 0.32 23.50 32.57
N GLN A 647 -0.57 22.51 32.75
CA GLN A 647 -0.69 21.37 31.85
C GLN A 647 -1.15 21.78 30.44
N ALA A 648 -2.07 22.73 30.32
CA ALA A 648 -2.50 23.25 29.03
C ALA A 648 -1.36 24.02 28.33
N ALA A 649 -0.57 24.79 29.07
CA ALA A 649 0.61 25.48 28.55
C ALA A 649 1.70 24.49 28.10
N VAL A 650 1.97 23.45 28.91
CA VAL A 650 2.90 22.36 28.56
C VAL A 650 2.44 21.64 27.30
N ASN A 651 1.15 21.32 27.18
CA ASN A 651 0.61 20.67 25.99
C ASN A 651 0.77 21.57 24.75
N LYS A 652 0.46 22.87 24.84
CA LYS A 652 0.69 23.83 23.74
C LYS A 652 2.16 23.89 23.31
N ALA A 653 3.09 23.89 24.26
CA ALA A 653 4.53 23.85 23.96
C ALA A 653 4.95 22.54 23.27
N ARG A 654 4.44 21.39 23.72
CA ARG A 654 4.69 20.09 23.07
C ARG A 654 4.18 20.06 21.63
N PHE A 655 2.98 20.58 21.40
CA PHE A 655 2.40 20.67 20.06
C PHE A 655 3.18 21.62 19.17
N GLY A 656 3.68 22.73 19.75
CA GLY A 656 4.56 23.69 19.09
C GLY A 656 5.79 23.03 18.45
N ASN A 657 6.36 22.04 19.14
CA ASN A 657 7.51 21.29 18.66
C ASN A 657 7.12 20.18 17.67
N SER A 658 6.14 19.33 18.03
CA SER A 658 5.92 18.03 17.36
C SER A 658 4.76 17.99 16.37
N GLY A 659 3.90 19.01 16.39
CA GLY A 659 2.57 18.97 15.78
C GLY A 659 1.60 18.15 16.61
N LEU A 660 0.44 17.86 16.03
CA LEU A 660 -0.58 17.04 16.68
C LEU A 660 -1.18 16.06 15.68
N ALA A 661 -1.20 14.78 16.05
CA ALA A 661 -1.90 13.75 15.31
C ALA A 661 -3.30 13.47 15.88
N ARG A 662 -4.18 12.95 15.05
CA ARG A 662 -5.51 12.46 15.42
C ARG A 662 -5.73 11.09 14.79
N ILE A 663 -6.16 10.14 15.60
CA ILE A 663 -6.53 8.80 15.15
C ILE A 663 -8.03 8.64 15.32
N SER A 664 -8.73 8.48 14.19
CA SER A 664 -10.17 8.30 14.11
C SER A 664 -10.53 6.89 13.65
N GLU A 665 -11.62 6.34 14.21
CA GLU A 665 -11.97 4.92 14.10
C GLU A 665 -13.48 4.70 14.23
N GLY A 666 -13.91 3.46 14.02
CA GLY A 666 -15.32 3.06 14.15
C GLY A 666 -16.12 3.23 12.86
N PHE A 667 -15.43 3.22 11.72
CA PHE A 667 -16.06 3.34 10.41
C PHE A 667 -16.87 2.09 10.07
N LYS A 668 -18.02 2.31 9.44
CA LYS A 668 -18.87 1.24 8.91
C LYS A 668 -18.38 0.84 7.52
N ALA A 669 -18.73 -0.37 7.10
CA ALA A 669 -18.51 -0.78 5.73
C ALA A 669 -19.40 0.06 4.79
N GLU A 670 -18.79 0.63 3.76
CA GLU A 670 -19.43 1.47 2.76
C GLU A 670 -19.44 0.76 1.40
N ARG A 671 -20.52 0.93 0.64
CA ARG A 671 -20.61 0.44 -0.73
C ARG A 671 -19.99 1.46 -1.68
N ILE A 672 -19.07 1.01 -2.51
CA ILE A 672 -18.30 1.89 -3.40
C ILE A 672 -18.78 1.69 -4.84
N SER A 673 -18.97 2.81 -5.56
CA SER A 673 -19.14 2.82 -7.01
C SER A 673 -17.89 3.37 -7.70
N LEU A 674 -17.56 2.79 -8.86
CA LEU A 674 -16.47 3.23 -9.73
C LEU A 674 -16.90 4.33 -10.71
N ASP A 675 -18.15 4.78 -10.66
CA ASP A 675 -18.66 5.80 -11.60
C ASP A 675 -17.91 7.13 -11.47
N GLY A 676 -17.72 7.80 -12.61
CA GLY A 676 -17.08 9.13 -12.65
C GLY A 676 -17.83 10.20 -11.86
N LYS A 677 -19.13 10.03 -11.61
CA LYS A 677 -19.93 10.97 -10.81
C LYS A 677 -19.60 10.92 -9.31
N SER A 678 -18.94 9.86 -8.84
CA SER A 678 -18.54 9.69 -7.44
C SER A 678 -17.15 10.26 -7.12
N SER A 679 -16.41 10.79 -8.11
CA SER A 679 -15.13 11.45 -7.81
C SER A 679 -15.39 12.76 -7.09
N GLN A 680 -15.24 12.74 -5.77
CA GLN A 680 -15.30 13.93 -4.93
C GLN A 680 -14.28 15.02 -5.33
N ASN A 681 -13.29 14.69 -6.18
CA ASN A 681 -12.23 15.60 -6.62
C ASN A 681 -12.23 15.85 -8.14
N SER A 682 -13.39 16.01 -8.78
CA SER A 682 -13.45 16.50 -10.16
C SER A 682 -14.15 17.85 -10.25
N LYS A 683 -13.45 18.89 -10.73
CA LYS A 683 -14.06 20.18 -11.10
C LYS A 683 -13.80 20.43 -12.58
N ASN A 684 -14.86 20.72 -13.35
CA ASN A 684 -14.80 20.94 -14.81
C ASN A 684 -14.12 19.79 -15.61
N GLY A 685 -14.31 18.54 -15.17
CA GLY A 685 -13.69 17.37 -15.83
C GLY A 685 -12.20 17.16 -15.52
N VAL A 686 -11.58 18.04 -14.72
CA VAL A 686 -10.20 17.89 -14.24
C VAL A 686 -10.21 17.18 -12.89
N LEU A 687 -9.44 16.09 -12.80
CA LEU A 687 -9.21 15.34 -11.56
C LEU A 687 -8.15 16.06 -10.72
N PHE A 688 -8.53 16.51 -9.53
CA PHE A 688 -7.62 17.10 -8.55
C PHE A 688 -7.08 16.01 -7.63
N LYS A 689 -5.78 16.08 -7.33
CA LYS A 689 -5.16 15.28 -6.28
C LYS A 689 -4.91 16.18 -5.07
N THR A 690 -5.56 15.86 -3.95
CA THR A 690 -5.31 16.53 -2.67
C THR A 690 -3.89 16.24 -2.22
N ILE A 691 -3.13 17.28 -1.90
CA ILE A 691 -1.82 17.17 -1.28
C ILE A 691 -2.04 17.10 0.23
N TYR A 692 -1.43 16.10 0.87
CA TYR A 692 -1.49 15.89 2.31
C TYR A 692 -0.15 16.21 2.94
N GLU A 693 -0.16 16.57 4.22
CA GLU A 693 1.07 16.64 5.02
C GLU A 693 1.78 15.29 5.01
N GLU A 694 3.09 15.28 4.79
CA GLU A 694 3.86 14.04 4.68
C GLU A 694 3.66 13.12 5.90
N LYS A 695 3.69 13.72 7.10
CA LYS A 695 3.51 13.02 8.38
C LYS A 695 2.16 12.31 8.53
N THR A 696 1.15 12.69 7.75
CA THR A 696 -0.16 12.03 7.76
C THR A 696 -0.12 10.65 7.12
N ALA A 697 0.77 10.42 6.15
CA ALA A 697 0.75 9.25 5.29
C ALA A 697 0.91 7.92 6.05
N ILE A 698 0.18 6.90 5.61
CA ILE A 698 0.49 5.51 5.94
C ILE A 698 1.66 5.09 5.05
N THR A 699 2.68 4.47 5.60
CA THR A 699 3.92 4.18 4.87
C THR A 699 4.18 2.70 4.70
N ALA A 700 3.73 1.88 5.65
CA ALA A 700 3.92 0.44 5.62
C ALA A 700 2.69 -0.29 6.20
N LEU A 701 2.39 -1.46 5.63
CA LEU A 701 1.32 -2.35 6.07
C LEU A 701 1.79 -3.79 6.02
N ALA A 702 1.38 -4.60 7.00
CA ALA A 702 1.67 -6.03 7.01
C ALA A 702 0.57 -6.83 7.73
N TRP A 703 0.16 -7.94 7.13
CA TRP A 703 -0.65 -8.98 7.78
C TRP A 703 0.25 -10.02 8.44
N ASN A 704 -0.15 -10.54 9.59
CA ASN A 704 0.57 -11.66 10.20
C ASN A 704 0.33 -12.95 9.39
N PRO A 705 1.37 -13.60 8.86
CA PRO A 705 1.24 -14.80 8.04
C PRO A 705 1.00 -16.09 8.84
N ASN A 706 0.96 -16.03 10.18
CA ASN A 706 0.80 -17.19 11.05
C ASN A 706 -0.68 -17.51 11.31
N LEU A 707 -1.06 -18.77 11.06
CA LEU A 707 -2.46 -19.19 10.99
C LEU A 707 -3.32 -18.85 12.21
N HIS A 708 -2.81 -19.05 13.43
CA HIS A 708 -3.54 -18.86 14.69
C HIS A 708 -3.76 -17.38 15.05
N VAL A 709 -3.02 -16.48 14.42
CA VAL A 709 -3.02 -15.03 14.67
C VAL A 709 -3.15 -14.23 13.38
N ALA A 710 -3.67 -14.84 12.31
CA ALA A 710 -3.73 -14.23 10.98
C ALA A 710 -4.60 -12.96 10.91
N GLY A 711 -5.43 -12.72 11.92
CA GLY A 711 -6.20 -11.47 12.09
C GLY A 711 -5.37 -10.26 12.51
N TRP A 712 -4.10 -10.44 12.87
CA TRP A 712 -3.24 -9.34 13.30
C TRP A 712 -2.71 -8.56 12.10
N ALA A 713 -2.85 -7.25 12.17
CA ALA A 713 -2.34 -6.30 11.19
C ALA A 713 -1.44 -5.26 11.86
N ALA A 714 -0.44 -4.79 11.13
CA ALA A 714 0.42 -3.68 11.52
C ALA A 714 0.38 -2.57 10.47
N ALA A 715 0.30 -1.32 10.92
CA ALA A 715 0.30 -0.12 10.10
C ALA A 715 1.29 0.92 10.63
N GLY A 716 2.28 1.25 9.80
CA GLY A 716 3.28 2.28 10.06
C GLY A 716 2.84 3.62 9.50
N MET A 717 3.03 4.68 10.28
CA MET A 717 2.70 6.05 9.92
C MET A 717 3.98 6.87 9.67
N ALA A 718 3.87 7.90 8.83
CA ALA A 718 4.99 8.76 8.46
C ALA A 718 5.46 9.66 9.61
N ASP A 719 4.62 9.94 10.59
CA ASP A 719 5.02 10.63 11.81
C ASP A 719 5.84 9.75 12.78
N GLY A 720 5.93 8.44 12.52
CA GLY A 720 6.69 7.48 13.32
C GLY A 720 5.86 6.70 14.34
N LEU A 721 4.54 6.85 14.35
CA LEU A 721 3.66 5.93 15.07
C LEU A 721 3.54 4.59 14.33
N LEU A 722 3.43 3.51 15.10
CA LEU A 722 3.12 2.16 14.63
C LEU A 722 1.88 1.66 15.36
N ARG A 723 0.85 1.28 14.61
CA ARG A 723 -0.34 0.62 15.14
C ARG A 723 -0.28 -0.87 14.86
N ILE A 724 -0.49 -1.71 15.88
CA ILE A 724 -0.65 -3.15 15.74
C ILE A 724 -1.97 -3.55 16.40
N GLU A 725 -2.83 -4.25 15.67
CA GLU A 725 -4.15 -4.65 16.17
C GLU A 725 -4.57 -6.00 15.60
N ASP A 726 -5.34 -6.74 16.38
CA ASP A 726 -6.15 -7.83 15.87
C ASP A 726 -7.47 -7.30 15.30
N ILE A 727 -7.57 -7.28 13.97
CA ILE A 727 -8.71 -6.69 13.25
C ILE A 727 -9.70 -7.74 12.74
N ALA A 728 -9.49 -9.02 13.08
CA ALA A 728 -10.45 -10.06 12.73
C ALA A 728 -11.72 -9.97 13.59
N ALA A 729 -12.87 -10.21 12.95
CA ALA A 729 -14.20 -10.16 13.54
C ALA A 729 -14.62 -11.45 14.27
#